data_AF-A0A2W5F7H7-F1
#
_entry.id   AF-A0A2W5F7H7-F1
#
_cell.length_a   1.000
_cell.length_b   1.000
_cell.length_c   1.000
_cell.angle_alpha   90.00
_cell.angle_beta   90.00
_cell.angle_gamma   90.00
#
_symmetry.space_group_name_H-M   'P 1'
#
loop_
_entity.id
_entity.type
_entity.pdbx_description
1 polymer ?
#
loop_
_entity_poly.entity_id
_entity_poly.type
_entity_poly.pdbx_seq_one_letter_code
_entity_poly.pdbx_strand_id
1 'polypeptide(L)'
;MANLNGELKQLDIYTEEELLQKKETLTQLQAQEKQAKTDLETKEKEFQELNKLKELFDNKTKYQQELEELETEKASYIKREKRTENYQKAKLYFESSILREKDLVNSIQKRLEKLNSLSQELSEVNTELEKNITNWESIKKDYATIDAWQRQTQEYAELEDIISYQKQAKELENKIATLESQLKQNEADHLKIALHISELEKTTQELKAQQPSNIFVFNEVGEWFQVKKNLDNQIADWELQSKTLLERIQNGKSFFLTLSFSYENWKAEYEIKKAKLKQILADSQAKKIELSTKIELHQYAQNLQEGDPCPLCGASHHPNLLTNDKNIALDIQNIDATIAQTNTSLDQLENTRDKANQYEASINSFETQVENFNANISKNQKSLLEHQSLFKWNEFDSNDESAFLRKKQNADNNLNEINRLELETSKIRKEYETRNETINTNKISIVRIKEQYQNIVENIAIALRKIVINDKETVLQYSSDEVHKLRIELEKKLENTKQQYEYLQKNIQQLDKQKGILESTIQSHNHEKSVDTEELESLNNKIQERLNTHQFPSKNIVENILEERIDVARELQLIQNYKNNVFATEQKLNETNNIIKNQTFDSIKWVEIANKINTAKESITEFTTLIAQHTQSINLLTTNLETQKKLQMQLQEKVLRKDNIQTLKNLFAGSGFVNFISSVYLKNLCIAANERFSKLTQNQLHLELSVDNDFLIRDLLNDGKTRSVKTLSGGQTFQASLSLALALADSVQYQNKSEQNFFFLDEGFGALDKDALTTIYETLKDLRKENRIVGIISHVEDLQQEIPVSLLVKNDDENGSQIQLTIT
;
A
#
# COMPACT_ATOMS: atom_id res chain seq x y z
N MET A 1 97.91 -24.12 -92.10
CA MET A 1 98.37 -24.75 -93.36
C MET A 1 99.73 -25.44 -93.20
N ALA A 2 100.80 -24.78 -92.72
CA ALA A 2 102.12 -25.42 -92.54
C ALA A 2 102.11 -26.70 -91.66
N ASN A 3 101.26 -26.78 -90.63
CA ASN A 3 101.10 -27.98 -89.80
C ASN A 3 100.45 -29.18 -90.53
N LEU A 4 99.49 -28.94 -91.43
CA LEU A 4 98.80 -30.03 -92.16
C LEU A 4 99.77 -30.77 -93.11
N ASN A 5 100.74 -30.05 -93.69
CA ASN A 5 101.80 -30.68 -94.49
C ASN A 5 102.82 -31.45 -93.64
N GLY A 6 103.01 -31.06 -92.38
CA GLY A 6 103.83 -31.80 -91.41
C GLY A 6 103.17 -33.12 -90.99
N GLU A 7 101.85 -33.10 -90.77
CA GLU A 7 101.08 -34.28 -90.37
C GLU A 7 100.94 -35.31 -91.50
N LEU A 8 100.79 -34.87 -92.76
CA LEU A 8 100.78 -35.79 -93.91
C LEU A 8 102.09 -36.57 -94.08
N LYS A 9 103.25 -35.95 -93.80
CA LYS A 9 104.56 -36.61 -93.82
C LYS A 9 104.74 -37.69 -92.74
N GLN A 10 104.01 -37.61 -91.64
CA GLN A 10 104.08 -38.61 -90.56
C GLN A 10 103.19 -39.84 -90.82
N LEU A 11 102.28 -39.78 -91.79
CA LEU A 11 101.34 -40.85 -92.12
C LEU A 11 101.75 -41.68 -93.37
N ASP A 12 102.86 -41.34 -94.02
CA ASP A 12 103.39 -42.03 -95.23
C ASP A 12 104.00 -43.42 -94.93
N ILE A 13 104.21 -43.77 -93.67
CA ILE A 13 104.77 -45.07 -93.23
C ILE A 13 103.77 -46.22 -93.23
N TYR A 14 102.46 -45.94 -93.38
CA TYR A 14 101.42 -46.96 -93.38
C TYR A 14 101.09 -47.40 -94.81
N THR A 15 101.19 -48.70 -95.09
CA THR A 15 100.98 -49.27 -96.43
C THR A 15 99.72 -50.13 -96.50
N GLU A 16 99.07 -50.14 -97.67
CA GLU A 16 97.91 -51.03 -97.91
C GLU A 16 98.28 -52.53 -97.82
N GLU A 17 99.56 -52.88 -98.00
CA GLU A 17 100.07 -54.25 -97.93
C GLU A 17 100.06 -54.80 -96.49
N GLU A 18 100.45 -53.99 -95.49
CA GLU A 18 100.39 -54.38 -94.07
C GLU A 18 98.94 -54.56 -93.59
N LEU A 19 98.00 -53.77 -94.13
CA LEU A 19 96.58 -53.92 -93.87
C LEU A 19 96.03 -55.27 -94.39
N LEU A 20 96.54 -55.75 -95.52
CA LEU A 20 96.10 -57.01 -96.14
C LEU A 20 96.56 -58.23 -95.32
N GLN A 21 97.82 -58.29 -94.90
CA GLN A 21 98.34 -59.39 -94.07
C GLN A 21 97.58 -59.51 -92.74
N LYS A 22 97.32 -58.39 -92.06
CA LYS A 22 96.56 -58.41 -90.80
C LYS A 22 95.12 -58.89 -91.01
N LYS A 23 94.48 -58.58 -92.14
CA LYS A 23 93.14 -59.09 -92.49
C LYS A 23 93.14 -60.61 -92.69
N GLU A 24 94.19 -61.19 -93.28
CA GLU A 24 94.30 -62.65 -93.42
C GLU A 24 94.46 -63.35 -92.06
N THR A 25 95.32 -62.85 -91.17
CA THR A 25 95.47 -63.39 -89.80
C THR A 25 94.18 -63.29 -89.00
N LEU A 26 93.45 -62.18 -89.11
CA LEU A 26 92.14 -62.00 -88.47
C LEU A 26 91.15 -63.09 -88.93
N THR A 27 91.17 -63.42 -90.23
CA THR A 27 90.26 -64.42 -90.80
C THR A 27 90.54 -65.83 -90.26
N GLN A 28 91.82 -66.18 -90.06
CA GLN A 28 92.20 -67.46 -89.43
C GLN A 28 91.79 -67.55 -87.96
N LEU A 29 92.02 -66.49 -87.18
CA LEU A 29 91.62 -66.43 -85.77
C LEU A 29 90.09 -66.51 -85.61
N GLN A 30 89.33 -65.85 -86.48
CA GLN A 30 87.86 -65.93 -86.52
C GLN A 30 87.35 -67.35 -86.82
N ALA A 31 88.05 -68.12 -87.66
CA ALA A 31 87.69 -69.50 -87.93
C ALA A 31 87.92 -70.42 -86.71
N GLN A 32 89.02 -70.24 -85.98
CA GLN A 32 89.32 -71.00 -84.75
C GLN A 32 88.35 -70.66 -83.61
N GLU A 33 88.02 -69.37 -83.42
CA GLU A 33 87.02 -68.93 -82.43
C GLU A 33 85.64 -69.54 -82.72
N LYS A 34 85.25 -69.62 -84.00
CA LYS A 34 83.97 -70.22 -84.42
C LYS A 34 83.89 -71.70 -84.09
N GLN A 35 84.99 -72.45 -84.29
CA GLN A 35 85.03 -73.88 -83.92
C GLN A 35 84.90 -74.05 -82.40
N ALA A 36 85.64 -73.26 -81.61
CA ALA A 36 85.55 -73.31 -80.15
C ALA A 36 84.15 -72.93 -79.63
N LYS A 37 83.49 -71.92 -80.22
CA LYS A 37 82.10 -71.55 -79.91
C LYS A 37 81.11 -72.68 -80.20
N THR A 38 81.31 -73.44 -81.28
CA THR A 38 80.43 -74.57 -81.65
C THR A 38 80.54 -75.73 -80.64
N ASP A 39 81.75 -76.03 -80.17
CA ASP A 39 81.97 -77.02 -79.11
C ASP A 39 81.39 -76.56 -77.76
N LEU A 40 81.51 -75.27 -77.42
CA LEU A 40 80.88 -74.68 -76.24
C LEU A 40 79.35 -74.81 -76.30
N GLU A 41 78.72 -74.45 -77.42
CA GLU A 41 77.25 -74.56 -77.59
C GLU A 41 76.74 -75.98 -77.37
N THR A 42 77.51 -76.98 -77.80
CA THR A 42 77.14 -78.39 -77.65
C THR A 42 77.17 -78.81 -76.17
N LYS A 43 78.20 -78.41 -75.43
CA LYS A 43 78.32 -78.70 -73.99
C LYS A 43 77.35 -77.88 -73.14
N GLU A 44 77.10 -76.62 -73.50
CA GLU A 44 76.11 -75.77 -72.83
C GLU A 44 74.69 -76.31 -72.97
N LYS A 45 74.32 -76.92 -74.12
CA LYS A 45 73.04 -77.63 -74.27
C LYS A 45 72.93 -78.81 -73.30
N GLU A 46 73.97 -79.64 -73.21
CA GLU A 46 74.00 -80.78 -72.28
C GLU A 46 73.92 -80.33 -70.80
N PHE A 47 74.61 -79.24 -70.46
CA PHE A 47 74.53 -78.63 -69.13
C PHE A 47 73.16 -78.02 -68.81
N GLN A 48 72.53 -77.37 -69.78
CA GLN A 48 71.18 -76.81 -69.61
C GLN A 48 70.14 -77.89 -69.33
N GLU A 49 70.24 -79.06 -69.96
CA GLU A 49 69.35 -80.18 -69.68
C GLU A 49 69.56 -80.74 -68.27
N LEU A 50 70.81 -80.91 -67.84
CA LEU A 50 71.12 -81.37 -66.49
C LEU A 50 70.74 -80.34 -65.41
N ASN A 51 70.86 -79.04 -65.70
CA ASN A 51 70.50 -77.97 -64.76
C ASN A 51 68.98 -77.84 -64.60
N LYS A 52 68.21 -78.00 -65.68
CA LYS A 52 66.74 -78.11 -65.61
C LYS A 52 66.33 -79.30 -64.73
N LEU A 53 67.04 -80.43 -64.84
CA LEU A 53 66.79 -81.60 -64.01
C LEU A 53 67.04 -81.31 -62.52
N LYS A 54 68.15 -80.64 -62.19
CA LYS A 54 68.50 -80.25 -60.81
C LYS A 54 67.42 -79.35 -60.19
N GLU A 55 67.02 -78.31 -60.91
CA GLU A 55 66.03 -77.34 -60.46
C GLU A 55 64.66 -77.99 -60.17
N LEU A 56 64.27 -78.99 -60.97
CA LEU A 56 63.06 -79.77 -60.73
C LEU A 56 63.15 -80.60 -59.42
N PHE A 57 64.29 -81.22 -59.13
CA PHE A 57 64.48 -81.99 -57.89
C PHE A 57 64.56 -81.11 -56.63
N ASP A 58 65.19 -79.94 -56.73
CA ASP A 58 65.23 -78.95 -55.64
C ASP A 58 63.83 -78.39 -55.35
N ASN A 59 63.06 -78.04 -56.39
CA ASN A 59 61.67 -77.58 -56.27
C ASN A 59 60.76 -78.66 -55.68
N LYS A 60 60.93 -79.92 -56.07
CA LYS A 60 60.21 -81.05 -55.47
C LYS A 60 60.43 -81.12 -53.96
N THR A 61 61.68 -81.03 -53.52
CA THR A 61 62.04 -81.09 -52.10
C THR A 61 61.44 -79.92 -51.33
N LYS A 62 61.51 -78.71 -51.89
CA LYS A 62 60.93 -77.50 -51.31
C LYS A 62 59.40 -77.59 -51.18
N TYR A 63 58.69 -77.98 -52.25
CA TYR A 63 57.23 -78.11 -52.20
C TYR A 63 56.76 -79.23 -51.28
N GLN A 64 57.57 -80.28 -51.07
CA GLN A 64 57.28 -81.30 -50.05
C GLN A 64 57.35 -80.74 -48.64
N GLN A 65 58.36 -79.92 -48.32
CA GLN A 65 58.48 -79.28 -47.01
C GLN A 65 57.36 -78.26 -46.75
N GLU A 66 57.04 -77.40 -47.72
CA GLU A 66 55.94 -76.43 -47.60
C GLU A 66 54.58 -77.11 -47.39
N LEU A 67 54.35 -78.28 -48.01
CA LEU A 67 53.12 -79.05 -47.81
C LEU A 67 53.07 -79.71 -46.43
N GLU A 68 54.21 -80.18 -45.92
CA GLU A 68 54.31 -80.79 -44.58
C GLU A 68 54.01 -79.77 -43.48
N GLU A 69 54.52 -78.53 -43.61
CA GLU A 69 54.20 -77.41 -42.70
C GLU A 69 52.71 -77.06 -42.73
N LEU A 70 52.11 -76.91 -43.92
CA LEU A 70 50.68 -76.62 -44.07
C LEU A 70 49.78 -77.75 -43.55
N GLU A 71 50.24 -79.01 -43.57
CA GLU A 71 49.51 -80.15 -43.01
C GLU A 71 49.52 -80.11 -41.46
N THR A 72 50.57 -79.60 -40.82
CA THR A 72 50.58 -79.40 -39.36
C THR A 72 49.56 -78.36 -38.90
N GLU A 73 49.26 -77.34 -39.73
CA GLU A 73 48.30 -76.28 -39.41
C GLU A 73 46.83 -76.68 -39.69
N LYS A 74 46.60 -77.76 -40.44
CA LYS A 74 45.28 -78.20 -40.91
C LYS A 74 44.26 -78.40 -39.80
N ALA A 75 44.68 -79.03 -38.70
CA ALA A 75 43.81 -79.27 -37.55
C ALA A 75 43.32 -77.95 -36.91
N SER A 76 44.16 -76.90 -36.93
CA SER A 76 43.83 -75.57 -36.41
C SER A 76 42.81 -74.86 -37.29
N TYR A 77 42.99 -74.87 -38.61
CA TYR A 77 42.07 -74.23 -39.55
C TYR A 77 40.72 -74.96 -39.66
N ILE A 78 40.68 -76.29 -39.55
CA ILE A 78 39.41 -77.05 -39.44
C ILE A 78 38.64 -76.63 -38.18
N LYS A 79 39.34 -76.43 -37.05
CA LYS A 79 38.73 -75.96 -35.81
C LYS A 79 38.21 -74.52 -35.93
N ARG A 80 38.95 -73.63 -36.60
CA ARG A 80 38.52 -72.25 -36.90
C ARG A 80 37.29 -72.21 -37.81
N GLU A 81 37.27 -73.02 -38.87
CA GLU A 81 36.13 -73.11 -39.79
C GLU A 81 34.86 -73.55 -39.07
N LYS A 82 34.94 -74.62 -38.28
CA LYS A 82 33.80 -75.10 -37.49
C LYS A 82 33.32 -74.08 -36.45
N ARG A 83 34.24 -73.33 -35.83
CA ARG A 83 33.91 -72.25 -34.87
C ARG A 83 33.18 -71.10 -35.56
N THR A 84 33.69 -70.62 -36.70
CA THR A 84 33.09 -69.51 -37.46
C THR A 84 31.73 -69.89 -38.03
N GLU A 85 31.57 -71.12 -38.53
CA GLU A 85 30.28 -71.65 -39.00
C GLU A 85 29.23 -71.70 -37.89
N ASN A 86 29.62 -72.19 -36.70
CA ASN A 86 28.74 -72.22 -35.53
C ASN A 86 28.35 -70.81 -35.06
N TYR A 87 29.27 -69.84 -35.08
CA TYR A 87 28.97 -68.45 -34.74
C TYR A 87 28.01 -67.78 -35.74
N GLN A 88 28.19 -68.01 -37.04
CA GLN A 88 27.25 -67.51 -38.06
C GLN A 88 25.85 -68.07 -37.88
N LYS A 89 25.74 -69.39 -37.63
CA LYS A 89 24.46 -70.05 -37.36
C LYS A 89 23.82 -69.52 -36.07
N ALA A 90 24.59 -69.35 -35.00
CA ALA A 90 24.12 -68.75 -33.75
C ALA A 90 23.57 -67.33 -33.98
N LYS A 91 24.31 -66.50 -34.71
CA LYS A 91 23.94 -65.11 -34.99
C LYS A 91 22.67 -65.00 -35.85
N LEU A 92 22.62 -65.74 -36.96
CA LEU A 92 21.51 -65.65 -37.92
C LEU A 92 20.19 -66.14 -37.32
N TYR A 93 20.21 -67.24 -36.56
CA TYR A 93 18.99 -67.93 -36.14
C TYR A 93 18.56 -67.61 -34.70
N PHE A 94 19.44 -67.09 -33.84
CA PHE A 94 19.13 -66.95 -32.41
C PHE A 94 19.32 -65.53 -31.83
N GLU A 95 20.17 -64.66 -32.39
CA GLU A 95 20.48 -63.33 -31.81
C GLU A 95 19.23 -62.49 -31.53
N SER A 96 18.35 -62.33 -32.52
CA SER A 96 17.12 -61.54 -32.38
C SER A 96 16.14 -62.13 -31.36
N SER A 97 16.07 -63.46 -31.26
CA SER A 97 15.15 -64.16 -30.37
C SER A 97 15.65 -64.14 -28.92
N ILE A 98 16.96 -64.30 -28.71
CA ILE A 98 17.58 -64.19 -27.38
C ILE A 98 17.49 -62.75 -26.84
N LEU A 99 17.68 -61.73 -27.69
CA LEU A 99 17.52 -60.34 -27.27
C LEU A 99 16.07 -60.03 -26.87
N ARG A 100 15.09 -60.43 -27.71
CA ARG A 100 13.66 -60.24 -27.41
C ARG A 100 13.24 -60.98 -26.13
N GLU A 101 13.79 -62.17 -25.89
CA GLU A 101 13.55 -62.93 -24.66
C GLU A 101 14.05 -62.18 -23.42
N LYS A 102 15.28 -61.64 -23.47
CA LYS A 102 15.86 -60.82 -22.38
C LYS A 102 15.02 -59.57 -22.12
N ASP A 103 14.52 -58.91 -23.17
CA ASP A 103 13.64 -57.74 -23.04
C ASP A 103 12.30 -58.09 -22.40
N LEU A 104 11.67 -59.21 -22.80
CA LEU A 104 10.42 -59.70 -22.23
C LEU A 104 10.57 -60.07 -20.76
N VAL A 105 11.64 -60.79 -20.39
CA VAL A 105 11.92 -61.15 -18.99
C VAL A 105 12.09 -59.89 -18.12
N ASN A 106 12.81 -58.89 -18.60
CA ASN A 106 12.99 -57.62 -17.90
C ASN A 106 11.66 -56.83 -17.79
N SER A 107 10.85 -56.80 -18.86
CA SER A 107 9.51 -56.20 -18.85
C SER A 107 8.62 -56.84 -17.78
N ILE A 108 8.55 -58.18 -17.76
CA ILE A 108 7.75 -58.95 -16.79
C ILE A 108 8.23 -58.69 -15.36
N GLN A 109 9.54 -58.66 -15.12
CA GLN A 109 10.08 -58.36 -13.79
C GLN A 109 9.68 -56.97 -13.31
N LYS A 110 9.85 -55.94 -14.13
CA LYS A 110 9.44 -54.56 -13.79
C LYS A 110 7.94 -54.46 -13.50
N ARG A 111 7.12 -55.18 -14.27
CA ARG A 111 5.66 -55.25 -14.06
C ARG A 111 5.32 -55.94 -12.74
N LEU A 112 6.01 -57.01 -12.38
CA LEU A 112 5.83 -57.70 -11.09
C LEU A 112 6.17 -56.78 -9.91
N GLU A 113 7.29 -56.06 -9.98
CA GLU A 113 7.67 -55.07 -8.97
C GLU A 113 6.60 -53.98 -8.81
N LYS A 114 6.07 -53.47 -9.94
CA LYS A 114 5.01 -52.46 -9.92
C LYS A 114 3.68 -53.01 -9.40
N LEU A 115 3.32 -54.23 -9.76
CA LEU A 115 2.12 -54.90 -9.26
C LEU A 115 2.18 -55.11 -7.74
N ASN A 116 3.35 -55.48 -7.20
CA ASN A 116 3.54 -55.62 -5.77
C ASN A 116 3.35 -54.28 -5.04
N SER A 117 3.91 -53.19 -5.57
CA SER A 117 3.73 -51.86 -4.96
C SER A 117 2.27 -51.43 -4.98
N LEU A 118 1.58 -51.57 -6.12
CA LEU A 118 0.18 -51.20 -6.27
C LEU A 118 -0.75 -52.06 -5.39
N SER A 119 -0.42 -53.35 -5.22
CA SER A 119 -1.19 -54.25 -4.36
C SER A 119 -1.06 -53.89 -2.88
N GLN A 120 0.13 -53.41 -2.46
CA GLN A 120 0.33 -52.88 -1.12
C GLN A 120 -0.48 -51.59 -0.89
N GLU A 121 -0.41 -50.63 -1.82
CA GLU A 121 -1.20 -49.39 -1.77
C GLU A 121 -2.71 -49.70 -1.71
N LEU A 122 -3.19 -50.67 -2.49
CA LEU A 122 -4.59 -51.11 -2.46
C LEU A 122 -4.98 -51.73 -1.11
N SER A 123 -4.09 -52.48 -0.45
CA SER A 123 -4.33 -53.05 0.87
C SER A 123 -4.46 -51.97 1.94
N GLU A 124 -3.62 -50.93 1.89
CA GLU A 124 -3.67 -49.79 2.81
C GLU A 124 -4.98 -49.00 2.63
N VAL A 125 -5.36 -48.70 1.38
CA VAL A 125 -6.62 -48.02 1.05
C VAL A 125 -7.84 -48.83 1.50
N ASN A 126 -7.86 -50.16 1.30
CA ASN A 126 -8.96 -51.01 1.77
C ASN A 126 -9.09 -51.02 3.30
N THR A 127 -7.96 -51.09 4.02
CA THR A 127 -7.96 -51.08 5.48
C THR A 127 -8.53 -49.76 6.02
N GLU A 128 -8.11 -48.63 5.45
CA GLU A 128 -8.63 -47.32 5.85
C GLU A 128 -10.10 -47.14 5.44
N LEU A 129 -10.50 -47.65 4.26
CA LEU A 129 -11.90 -47.63 3.81
C LEU A 129 -12.81 -48.41 4.77
N GLU A 130 -12.45 -49.63 5.16
CA GLU A 130 -13.22 -50.45 6.12
C GLU A 130 -13.37 -49.77 7.48
N LYS A 131 -12.29 -49.15 7.98
CA LYS A 131 -12.32 -48.38 9.22
C LYS A 131 -13.27 -47.18 9.13
N ASN A 132 -13.22 -46.43 8.03
CA ASN A 132 -14.10 -45.27 7.83
C ASN A 132 -15.57 -45.71 7.67
N ILE A 133 -15.85 -46.81 6.97
CA ILE A 133 -17.20 -47.39 6.85
C ILE A 133 -17.73 -47.80 8.23
N THR A 134 -16.94 -48.49 9.04
CA THR A 134 -17.34 -48.94 10.38
C THR A 134 -17.69 -47.74 11.28
N ASN A 135 -16.86 -46.70 11.27
CA ASN A 135 -17.11 -45.46 12.02
C ASN A 135 -18.38 -44.75 11.52
N TRP A 136 -18.57 -44.70 10.20
CA TRP A 136 -19.74 -44.10 9.58
C TRP A 136 -21.02 -44.83 9.95
N GLU A 137 -21.03 -46.17 9.97
CA GLU A 137 -22.18 -46.97 10.40
C GLU A 137 -22.56 -46.74 11.86
N SER A 138 -21.57 -46.55 12.74
CA SER A 138 -21.81 -46.19 14.14
C SER A 138 -22.50 -44.82 14.25
N ILE A 139 -21.98 -43.81 13.55
CA ILE A 139 -22.51 -42.44 13.60
C ILE A 139 -23.82 -42.31 12.83
N LYS A 140 -24.08 -43.14 11.82
CA LYS A 140 -25.32 -43.13 11.03
C LYS A 140 -26.57 -43.33 11.89
N LYS A 141 -26.49 -44.14 12.94
CA LYS A 141 -27.60 -44.34 13.89
C LYS A 141 -27.92 -43.05 14.64
N ASP A 142 -26.90 -42.36 15.12
CA ASP A 142 -27.03 -41.08 15.80
C ASP A 142 -27.51 -39.98 14.83
N TYR A 143 -26.97 -39.94 13.61
CA TYR A 143 -27.38 -39.02 12.55
C TYR A 143 -28.86 -39.19 12.18
N ALA A 144 -29.38 -40.42 12.16
CA ALA A 144 -30.81 -40.67 11.90
C ALA A 144 -31.74 -40.03 12.95
N THR A 145 -31.21 -39.67 14.13
CA THR A 145 -31.94 -38.99 15.20
C THR A 145 -31.70 -37.47 15.25
N ILE A 146 -30.93 -36.91 14.31
CA ILE A 146 -30.61 -35.47 14.28
C ILE A 146 -31.86 -34.60 14.22
N ASP A 147 -32.87 -34.94 13.41
CA ASP A 147 -34.10 -34.15 13.32
C ASP A 147 -34.84 -34.11 14.67
N ALA A 148 -34.79 -35.21 15.42
CA ALA A 148 -35.36 -35.29 16.77
C ALA A 148 -34.56 -34.44 17.77
N TRP A 149 -33.22 -34.49 17.72
CA TRP A 149 -32.37 -33.62 18.55
C TRP A 149 -32.54 -32.15 18.20
N GLN A 150 -32.68 -31.80 16.92
CA GLN A 150 -32.89 -30.43 16.45
C GLN A 150 -34.21 -29.87 16.97
N ARG A 151 -35.27 -30.67 16.89
CA ARG A 151 -36.57 -30.32 17.48
C ARG A 151 -36.49 -30.14 18.99
N GLN A 152 -35.82 -31.04 19.69
CA GLN A 152 -35.66 -30.96 21.14
C GLN A 152 -34.81 -29.74 21.57
N THR A 153 -33.77 -29.39 20.82
CA THR A 153 -33.01 -28.14 21.00
C THR A 153 -33.90 -26.91 20.86
N GLN A 154 -34.77 -26.90 19.83
CA GLN A 154 -35.72 -25.81 19.63
C GLN A 154 -36.75 -25.72 20.77
N GLU A 155 -37.22 -26.87 21.27
CA GLU A 155 -38.10 -26.92 22.44
C GLU A 155 -37.41 -26.36 23.69
N TYR A 156 -36.12 -26.65 23.93
CA TYR A 156 -35.36 -26.01 25.02
C TYR A 156 -35.20 -24.51 24.84
N ALA A 157 -35.03 -24.01 23.61
CA ALA A 157 -34.96 -22.57 23.37
C ALA A 157 -36.28 -21.86 23.70
N GLU A 158 -37.42 -22.42 23.28
CA GLU A 158 -38.74 -21.85 23.62
C GLU A 158 -39.01 -21.89 25.13
N LEU A 159 -38.43 -22.84 25.85
CA LEU A 159 -38.51 -22.91 27.31
C LEU A 159 -37.71 -21.82 28.04
N GLU A 160 -36.53 -21.49 27.55
CA GLU A 160 -35.77 -20.33 28.05
C GLU A 160 -36.59 -19.04 27.89
N ASP A 161 -37.23 -18.87 26.74
CA ASP A 161 -38.09 -17.71 26.47
C ASP A 161 -39.28 -17.66 27.43
N ILE A 162 -39.92 -18.80 27.70
CA ILE A 162 -41.02 -18.88 28.68
C ILE A 162 -40.55 -18.51 30.09
N ILE A 163 -39.41 -19.04 30.56
CA ILE A 163 -38.87 -18.72 31.89
C ILE A 163 -38.56 -17.22 32.00
N SER A 164 -37.97 -16.64 30.94
CA SER A 164 -37.70 -15.20 30.85
C SER A 164 -38.98 -14.36 30.90
N TYR A 165 -39.99 -14.71 30.09
CA TYR A 165 -41.27 -14.02 30.08
C TYR A 165 -42.02 -14.16 31.40
N GLN A 166 -41.99 -15.31 32.06
CA GLN A 166 -42.59 -15.50 33.38
C GLN A 166 -41.97 -14.58 34.44
N LYS A 167 -40.65 -14.41 34.41
CA LYS A 167 -39.96 -13.46 35.31
C LYS A 167 -40.41 -12.02 35.04
N GLN A 168 -40.45 -11.60 33.77
CA GLN A 168 -40.89 -10.26 33.39
C GLN A 168 -42.37 -10.02 33.76
N ALA A 169 -43.25 -11.00 33.52
CA ALA A 169 -44.65 -10.92 33.90
C ALA A 169 -44.82 -10.70 35.40
N LYS A 170 -44.06 -11.44 36.24
CA LYS A 170 -44.09 -11.28 37.70
C LYS A 170 -43.59 -9.91 38.16
N GLU A 171 -42.57 -9.36 37.51
CA GLU A 171 -42.08 -8.00 37.79
C GLU A 171 -43.12 -6.92 37.44
N LEU A 172 -43.80 -7.05 36.30
CA LEU A 172 -44.88 -6.14 35.91
C LEU A 172 -46.09 -6.27 36.84
N GLU A 173 -46.47 -7.48 37.23
CA GLU A 173 -47.55 -7.74 38.18
C GLU A 173 -47.29 -7.04 39.53
N ASN A 174 -46.07 -7.16 40.07
CA ASN A 174 -45.67 -6.47 41.30
C ASN A 174 -45.72 -4.94 41.15
N LYS A 175 -45.32 -4.39 40.00
CA LYS A 175 -45.40 -2.95 39.71
C LYS A 175 -46.86 -2.48 39.63
N ILE A 176 -47.73 -3.24 38.97
CA ILE A 176 -49.17 -2.95 38.90
C ILE A 176 -49.76 -2.90 40.31
N ALA A 177 -49.52 -3.93 41.13
CA ALA A 177 -50.04 -4.00 42.49
C ALA A 177 -49.58 -2.81 43.36
N THR A 178 -48.31 -2.41 43.22
CA THR A 178 -47.75 -1.26 43.94
C THR A 178 -48.41 0.05 43.53
N LEU A 179 -48.54 0.30 42.21
CA LEU A 179 -49.16 1.51 41.69
C LEU A 179 -50.66 1.58 41.99
N GLU A 180 -51.38 0.45 41.94
CA GLU A 180 -52.79 0.38 42.32
C GLU A 180 -53.00 0.71 43.80
N SER A 181 -52.12 0.21 44.69
CA SER A 181 -52.14 0.58 46.11
C SER A 181 -51.91 2.09 46.32
N GLN A 182 -50.92 2.67 45.61
CA GLN A 182 -50.64 4.11 45.67
C GLN A 182 -51.80 4.94 45.11
N LEU A 183 -52.41 4.51 44.01
CA LEU A 183 -53.57 5.16 43.41
C LEU A 183 -54.73 5.23 44.40
N LYS A 184 -55.05 4.11 45.05
CA LYS A 184 -56.13 4.04 46.05
C LYS A 184 -55.88 4.99 47.23
N GLN A 185 -54.64 5.07 47.71
CA GLN A 185 -54.26 6.01 48.77
C GLN A 185 -54.39 7.47 48.30
N ASN A 186 -53.89 7.78 47.10
CA ASN A 186 -53.95 9.14 46.55
C ASN A 186 -55.40 9.60 46.31
N GLU A 187 -56.28 8.72 45.82
CA GLU A 187 -57.71 9.00 45.64
C GLU A 187 -58.41 9.27 46.98
N ALA A 188 -58.09 8.49 48.02
CA ALA A 188 -58.63 8.71 49.36
C ALA A 188 -58.18 10.06 49.96
N ASP A 189 -56.91 10.42 49.80
CA ASP A 189 -56.40 11.71 50.29
C ASP A 189 -56.95 12.89 49.48
N HIS A 190 -57.09 12.74 48.16
CA HIS A 190 -57.71 13.74 47.30
C HIS A 190 -59.17 14.03 47.73
N LEU A 191 -59.93 12.99 48.09
CA LEU A 191 -61.28 13.16 48.64
C LEU A 191 -61.28 13.91 49.98
N LYS A 192 -60.35 13.60 50.89
CA LYS A 192 -60.21 14.34 52.17
C LYS A 192 -59.90 15.81 51.94
N ILE A 193 -59.01 16.12 51.02
CA ILE A 193 -58.66 17.49 50.64
C ILE A 193 -59.90 18.21 50.06
N ALA A 194 -60.66 17.55 49.19
CA ALA A 194 -61.90 18.12 48.64
C ALA A 194 -62.93 18.46 49.73
N LEU A 195 -63.13 17.55 50.69
CA LEU A 195 -64.01 17.78 51.84
C LEU A 195 -63.55 18.98 52.68
N HIS A 196 -62.24 19.07 52.94
CA HIS A 196 -61.68 20.16 53.73
C HIS A 196 -61.80 21.53 53.02
N ILE A 197 -61.59 21.58 51.69
CA ILE A 197 -61.87 22.79 50.89
C ILE A 197 -63.35 23.18 51.03
N SER A 198 -64.27 22.21 50.92
CA SER A 198 -65.70 22.49 51.05
C SER A 198 -66.09 23.02 52.44
N GLU A 199 -65.44 22.55 53.51
CA GLU A 199 -65.66 23.04 54.88
C GLU A 199 -65.15 24.47 55.07
N LEU A 200 -63.94 24.78 54.57
CA LEU A 200 -63.36 26.12 54.63
C LEU A 200 -64.21 27.12 53.82
N GLU A 201 -64.68 26.74 52.64
CA GLU A 201 -65.52 27.59 51.80
C GLU A 201 -66.88 27.85 52.42
N LYS A 202 -67.49 26.83 53.04
CA LYS A 202 -68.74 26.98 53.78
C LYS A 202 -68.56 27.98 54.93
N THR A 203 -67.52 27.80 55.73
CA THR A 203 -67.20 28.70 56.86
C THR A 203 -66.94 30.13 56.37
N THR A 204 -66.22 30.28 55.26
CA THR A 204 -65.95 31.59 54.64
C THR A 204 -67.24 32.24 54.15
N GLN A 205 -68.16 31.50 53.54
CA GLN A 205 -69.46 32.01 53.11
C GLN A 205 -70.34 32.43 54.29
N GLU A 206 -70.36 31.65 55.38
CA GLU A 206 -71.08 32.00 56.61
C GLU A 206 -70.56 33.31 57.22
N LEU A 207 -69.24 33.50 57.29
CA LEU A 207 -68.63 34.75 57.76
C LEU A 207 -68.91 35.92 56.81
N LYS A 208 -68.88 35.70 55.49
CA LYS A 208 -69.24 36.72 54.49
C LYS A 208 -70.70 37.14 54.60
N ALA A 209 -71.62 36.22 54.90
CA ALA A 209 -73.03 36.53 55.11
C ALA A 209 -73.28 37.37 56.38
N GLN A 210 -72.38 37.28 57.36
CA GLN A 210 -72.42 38.09 58.59
C GLN A 210 -71.76 39.47 58.43
N GLN A 211 -71.08 39.73 57.31
CA GLN A 211 -70.51 41.06 57.02
C GLN A 211 -71.61 42.03 56.59
N PRO A 212 -71.60 43.28 57.09
CA PRO A 212 -72.53 44.30 56.63
C PRO A 212 -72.27 44.66 55.16
N SER A 213 -73.34 44.93 54.43
CA SER A 213 -73.34 45.19 52.99
C SER A 213 -72.49 46.38 52.55
N ASN A 214 -72.19 47.31 53.47
CA ASN A 214 -71.41 48.50 53.19
C ASN A 214 -70.45 48.84 54.34
N ILE A 215 -69.21 48.35 54.24
CA ILE A 215 -68.15 48.57 55.24
C ILE A 215 -67.82 50.06 55.46
N PHE A 216 -68.05 50.90 54.44
CA PHE A 216 -67.78 52.35 54.50
C PHE A 216 -68.69 53.07 55.51
N VAL A 217 -69.86 52.50 55.80
CA VAL A 217 -70.79 53.03 56.81
C VAL A 217 -70.12 53.12 58.17
N PHE A 218 -69.20 52.20 58.52
CA PHE A 218 -68.49 52.27 59.79
C PHE A 218 -67.54 53.48 59.91
N ASN A 219 -67.03 54.01 58.78
CA ASN A 219 -66.21 55.21 58.80
C ASN A 219 -67.08 56.46 58.97
N GLU A 220 -68.17 56.57 58.22
CA GLU A 220 -69.07 57.73 58.33
C GLU A 220 -69.71 57.85 59.73
N VAL A 221 -70.15 56.72 60.31
CA VAL A 221 -70.74 56.70 61.66
C VAL A 221 -69.69 57.03 62.73
N GLY A 222 -68.45 56.54 62.55
CA GLY A 222 -67.34 56.84 63.46
C GLY A 222 -66.97 58.32 63.50
N GLU A 223 -66.89 58.98 62.34
CA GLU A 223 -66.67 60.42 62.24
C GLU A 223 -67.79 61.22 62.90
N TRP A 224 -69.04 60.78 62.74
CA TRP A 224 -70.20 61.45 63.34
C TRP A 224 -70.15 61.44 64.88
N PHE A 225 -69.81 60.31 65.51
CA PHE A 225 -69.69 60.22 66.98
C PHE A 225 -68.56 61.10 67.52
N GLN A 226 -67.45 61.25 66.79
CA GLN A 226 -66.35 62.13 67.19
C GLN A 226 -66.79 63.60 67.26
N VAL A 227 -67.54 64.07 66.26
CA VAL A 227 -68.07 65.44 66.24
C VAL A 227 -69.05 65.67 67.39
N LYS A 228 -69.95 64.72 67.66
CA LYS A 228 -70.89 64.79 68.79
C LYS A 228 -70.15 64.91 70.13
N LYS A 229 -69.18 64.01 70.37
CA LYS A 229 -68.38 63.98 71.60
C LYS A 229 -67.61 65.29 71.84
N ASN A 230 -67.07 65.90 70.77
CA ASN A 230 -66.38 67.18 70.87
C ASN A 230 -67.33 68.31 71.29
N LEU A 231 -68.54 68.38 70.70
CA LEU A 231 -69.55 69.37 71.05
C LEU A 231 -70.05 69.20 72.50
N ASP A 232 -70.36 67.97 72.92
CA ASP A 232 -70.79 67.65 74.29
C ASP A 232 -69.74 68.06 75.33
N ASN A 233 -68.46 67.76 75.08
CA ASN A 233 -67.36 68.13 75.97
C ASN A 233 -67.19 69.65 76.10
N GLN A 234 -67.33 70.40 74.99
CA GLN A 234 -67.22 71.86 75.02
C GLN A 234 -68.37 72.51 75.80
N ILE A 235 -69.59 71.99 75.65
CA ILE A 235 -70.76 72.45 76.41
C ILE A 235 -70.55 72.21 77.90
N ALA A 236 -70.17 70.98 78.29
CA ALA A 236 -69.96 70.62 79.69
C ALA A 236 -68.86 71.45 80.37
N ASP A 237 -67.77 71.75 79.65
CA ASP A 237 -66.68 72.60 80.15
C ASP A 237 -67.16 74.04 80.43
N TRP A 238 -67.89 74.65 79.47
CA TRP A 238 -68.44 75.99 79.68
C TRP A 238 -69.53 76.04 80.77
N GLU A 239 -70.37 75.02 80.90
CA GLU A 239 -71.38 74.94 81.96
C GLU A 239 -70.71 74.91 83.35
N LEU A 240 -69.62 74.14 83.49
CA LEU A 240 -68.83 74.10 84.72
C LEU A 240 -68.18 75.45 85.04
N GLN A 241 -67.61 76.12 84.04
CA GLN A 241 -67.00 77.45 84.20
C GLN A 241 -68.04 78.51 84.58
N SER A 242 -69.20 78.52 83.91
CA SER A 242 -70.34 79.40 84.18
C SER A 242 -70.85 79.23 85.61
N LYS A 243 -71.08 77.99 86.06
CA LYS A 243 -71.53 77.67 87.42
C LYS A 243 -70.53 78.18 88.48
N THR A 244 -69.24 77.97 88.26
CA THR A 244 -68.18 78.43 89.17
C THR A 244 -68.17 79.95 89.33
N LEU A 245 -68.40 80.70 88.25
CA LEU A 245 -68.48 82.16 88.29
C LEU A 245 -69.76 82.66 88.96
N LEU A 246 -70.91 82.00 88.73
CA LEU A 246 -72.17 82.32 89.41
C LEU A 246 -72.07 82.21 90.93
N GLU A 247 -71.39 81.19 91.44
CA GLU A 247 -71.10 81.04 92.88
C GLU A 247 -70.24 82.21 93.40
N ARG A 248 -69.23 82.65 92.64
CA ARG A 248 -68.41 83.83 93.00
C ARG A 248 -69.21 85.13 93.02
N ILE A 249 -70.15 85.31 92.09
CA ILE A 249 -71.05 86.46 92.04
C ILE A 249 -71.94 86.49 93.29
N GLN A 250 -72.56 85.36 93.65
CA GLN A 250 -73.40 85.29 94.86
C GLN A 250 -72.60 85.60 96.12
N ASN A 251 -71.40 85.02 96.25
CA ASN A 251 -70.51 85.30 97.37
C ASN A 251 -70.14 86.79 97.42
N GLY A 252 -69.80 87.40 96.28
CA GLY A 252 -69.53 88.83 96.18
C GLY A 252 -70.72 89.70 96.62
N LYS A 253 -71.94 89.40 96.15
CA LYS A 253 -73.16 90.12 96.55
C LYS A 253 -73.43 90.00 98.06
N SER A 254 -73.25 88.80 98.62
CA SER A 254 -73.41 88.57 100.07
C SER A 254 -72.44 89.38 100.93
N PHE A 255 -71.23 89.68 100.42
CA PHE A 255 -70.22 90.46 101.15
C PHE A 255 -70.68 91.89 101.45
N PHE A 256 -71.58 92.48 100.65
CA PHE A 256 -72.13 93.82 100.91
C PHE A 256 -72.87 93.90 102.24
N LEU A 257 -73.53 92.81 102.66
CA LEU A 257 -74.18 92.75 103.97
C LEU A 257 -73.17 92.90 105.11
N THR A 258 -71.95 92.38 104.96
CA THR A 258 -70.88 92.56 105.95
C THR A 258 -70.37 94.00 106.02
N LEU A 259 -70.49 94.74 104.92
CA LEU A 259 -70.22 96.19 104.85
C LEU A 259 -71.41 97.02 105.36
N SER A 260 -72.46 96.37 105.90
CA SER A 260 -73.70 96.99 106.35
C SER A 260 -74.47 97.72 105.25
N PHE A 261 -74.38 97.23 104.01
CA PHE A 261 -75.12 97.73 102.84
C PHE A 261 -75.86 96.61 102.10
N SER A 262 -76.96 96.90 101.42
CA SER A 262 -77.51 95.98 100.40
C SER A 262 -76.81 96.19 99.06
N TYR A 263 -76.39 95.14 98.34
CA TYR A 263 -75.71 95.27 97.04
C TYR A 263 -76.51 96.12 96.03
N GLU A 264 -77.83 96.02 96.02
CA GLU A 264 -78.68 96.72 95.04
C GLU A 264 -78.73 98.23 95.29
N ASN A 265 -78.59 98.66 96.54
CA ASN A 265 -78.83 100.05 96.96
C ASN A 265 -77.67 100.66 97.76
N TRP A 266 -76.50 100.01 97.81
CA TRP A 266 -75.41 100.37 98.71
C TRP A 266 -74.93 101.82 98.54
N LYS A 267 -74.95 102.35 97.30
CA LYS A 267 -74.59 103.75 96.99
C LYS A 267 -75.57 104.73 97.64
N ALA A 268 -76.87 104.45 97.56
CA ALA A 268 -77.89 105.28 98.18
C ALA A 268 -77.85 105.20 99.71
N GLU A 269 -77.64 104.01 100.27
CA GLU A 269 -77.49 103.81 101.72
C GLU A 269 -76.24 104.49 102.29
N TYR A 270 -75.13 104.45 101.54
CA TYR A 270 -73.90 105.19 101.87
C TYR A 270 -74.16 106.69 101.95
N GLU A 271 -74.84 107.29 100.96
CA GLU A 271 -75.16 108.72 100.96
C GLU A 271 -76.07 109.10 102.14
N ILE A 272 -77.07 108.28 102.48
CA ILE A 272 -77.95 108.52 103.63
C ILE A 272 -77.16 108.48 104.95
N LYS A 273 -76.29 107.48 105.15
CA LYS A 273 -75.47 107.39 106.37
C LYS A 273 -74.48 108.55 106.46
N LYS A 274 -73.87 108.94 105.34
CA LYS A 274 -72.95 110.09 105.25
C LYS A 274 -73.65 111.40 105.61
N ALA A 275 -74.86 111.61 105.06
CA ALA A 275 -75.67 112.80 105.35
C ALA A 275 -76.02 112.89 106.84
N LYS A 276 -76.46 111.78 107.47
CA LYS A 276 -76.75 111.73 108.91
C LYS A 276 -75.55 112.07 109.77
N LEU A 277 -74.38 111.47 109.49
CA LEU A 277 -73.16 111.75 110.26
C LEU A 277 -72.73 113.21 110.08
N LYS A 278 -72.80 113.77 108.86
CA LYS A 278 -72.52 115.19 108.63
C LYS A 278 -73.48 116.12 109.37
N GLN A 279 -74.76 115.76 109.45
CA GLN A 279 -75.75 116.53 110.20
C GLN A 279 -75.44 116.52 111.71
N ILE A 280 -75.15 115.36 112.29
CA ILE A 280 -74.73 115.24 113.71
C ILE A 280 -73.48 116.07 113.99
N LEU A 281 -72.50 116.04 113.07
CA LEU A 281 -71.28 116.84 113.17
C LEU A 281 -71.60 118.34 113.20
N ALA A 282 -72.44 118.81 112.28
CA ALA A 282 -72.84 120.21 112.19
C ALA A 282 -73.63 120.68 113.42
N ASP A 283 -74.60 119.88 113.88
CA ASP A 283 -75.41 120.18 115.06
C ASP A 283 -74.55 120.25 116.33
N SER A 284 -73.61 119.31 116.49
CA SER A 284 -72.67 119.26 117.61
C SER A 284 -71.75 120.50 117.63
N GLN A 285 -71.22 120.90 116.46
CA GLN A 285 -70.39 122.11 116.35
C GLN A 285 -71.17 123.39 116.68
N ALA A 286 -72.41 123.52 116.21
CA ALA A 286 -73.26 124.66 116.53
C ALA A 286 -73.54 124.75 118.04
N LYS A 287 -73.86 123.61 118.67
CA LYS A 287 -74.09 123.51 120.13
C LYS A 287 -72.85 123.89 120.94
N LYS A 288 -71.66 123.49 120.47
CA LYS A 288 -70.39 123.87 121.10
C LYS A 288 -70.20 125.38 121.12
N ILE A 289 -70.45 126.05 119.99
CA ILE A 289 -70.33 127.51 119.87
C ILE A 289 -71.27 128.20 120.84
N GLU A 290 -72.54 127.78 120.90
CA GLU A 290 -73.55 128.34 121.80
C GLU A 290 -73.12 128.28 123.28
N LEU A 291 -72.61 127.13 123.73
CA LEU A 291 -72.18 126.94 125.12
C LEU A 291 -70.91 127.72 125.45
N SER A 292 -69.96 127.82 124.51
CA SER A 292 -68.76 128.64 124.69
C SER A 292 -69.11 130.12 124.87
N THR A 293 -70.07 130.65 124.09
CA THR A 293 -70.52 132.05 124.21
C THR A 293 -71.18 132.33 125.58
N LYS A 294 -71.94 131.36 126.13
CA LYS A 294 -72.54 131.48 127.46
C LYS A 294 -71.51 131.57 128.58
N ILE A 295 -70.39 130.84 128.50
CA ILE A 295 -69.29 130.92 129.48
C ILE A 295 -68.65 132.31 129.48
N GLU A 296 -68.34 132.86 128.30
CA GLU A 296 -67.72 134.19 128.20
C GLU A 296 -68.62 135.29 128.78
N LEU A 297 -69.93 135.27 128.48
CA LEU A 297 -70.89 136.23 129.02
C LEU A 297 -71.02 136.18 130.55
N HIS A 298 -70.88 135.00 131.16
CA HIS A 298 -70.95 134.85 132.62
C HIS A 298 -69.74 135.49 133.33
N GLN A 299 -68.53 135.38 132.77
CA GLN A 299 -67.33 135.98 133.36
C GLN A 299 -67.42 137.51 133.43
N TYR A 300 -68.06 138.14 132.43
CA TYR A 300 -68.29 139.59 132.46
C TYR A 300 -69.27 140.02 133.57
N ALA A 301 -70.30 139.21 133.86
CA ALA A 301 -71.32 139.53 134.85
C ALA A 301 -70.81 139.52 136.31
N GLN A 302 -69.77 138.73 136.63
CA GLN A 302 -69.23 138.63 138.01
C GLN A 302 -68.42 139.86 138.46
N ASN A 303 -67.97 140.72 137.54
CA ASN A 303 -67.06 141.83 137.83
C ASN A 303 -67.76 143.20 138.05
N LEU A 304 -69.08 143.22 138.30
CA LEU A 304 -69.87 144.46 138.48
C LEU A 304 -69.98 144.86 139.96
N GLN A 305 -69.74 146.14 140.29
CA GLN A 305 -69.91 146.72 141.64
C GLN A 305 -71.05 147.74 141.70
N GLU A 306 -71.78 147.77 142.82
CA GLU A 306 -72.97 148.61 143.00
C GLU A 306 -72.60 150.10 143.12
N GLY A 307 -73.05 150.92 142.15
CA GLY A 307 -72.82 152.37 142.12
C GLY A 307 -71.87 152.87 141.02
N ASP A 308 -71.06 152.00 140.41
CA ASP A 308 -70.20 152.34 139.26
C ASP A 308 -70.84 151.93 137.91
N PRO A 309 -70.63 152.69 136.81
CA PRO A 309 -71.23 152.37 135.51
C PRO A 309 -70.60 151.13 134.83
N CYS A 310 -71.44 150.23 134.33
CA CYS A 310 -71.03 148.98 133.64
C CYS A 310 -70.35 149.22 132.26
N PRO A 311 -69.26 148.50 131.90
CA PRO A 311 -68.51 148.71 130.65
C PRO A 311 -69.16 148.17 129.36
N LEU A 312 -70.15 147.28 129.46
CA LEU A 312 -70.87 146.72 128.30
C LEU A 312 -72.15 147.49 127.95
N CYS A 313 -72.82 148.11 128.93
CA CYS A 313 -74.12 148.76 128.72
C CYS A 313 -74.35 150.09 129.47
N GLY A 314 -73.46 150.50 130.38
CA GLY A 314 -73.49 151.84 131.02
C GLY A 314 -74.48 152.06 132.17
N ALA A 315 -75.32 151.07 132.53
CA ALA A 315 -76.30 151.19 133.62
C ALA A 315 -75.69 150.99 135.02
N SER A 316 -76.28 151.64 136.04
CA SER A 316 -75.76 151.70 137.43
C SER A 316 -76.42 150.72 138.42
N HIS A 317 -77.43 149.94 138.01
CA HIS A 317 -78.12 148.95 138.85
C HIS A 317 -78.60 147.73 138.02
N HIS A 318 -78.35 146.50 138.49
CA HIS A 318 -78.63 145.25 137.76
C HIS A 318 -79.39 144.24 138.63
N PRO A 319 -80.73 144.15 138.52
CA PRO A 319 -81.56 143.29 139.37
C PRO A 319 -81.59 141.80 138.97
N ASN A 320 -80.95 141.42 137.85
CA ASN A 320 -80.87 140.03 137.40
C ASN A 320 -79.44 139.69 136.97
N LEU A 321 -78.57 139.48 137.96
CA LEU A 321 -77.24 138.92 137.76
C LEU A 321 -77.37 137.42 137.43
N LEU A 322 -76.77 137.01 136.30
CA LEU A 322 -76.69 135.59 135.94
C LEU A 322 -75.88 134.85 137.01
N THR A 323 -76.53 133.98 137.77
CA THR A 323 -75.87 133.08 138.70
C THR A 323 -75.33 131.84 137.99
N ASN A 324 -74.25 131.35 138.57
CA ASN A 324 -73.35 130.32 138.05
C ASN A 324 -74.09 129.01 137.72
N ASP A 325 -74.05 128.59 136.45
CA ASP A 325 -74.52 127.26 136.04
C ASP A 325 -73.32 126.30 136.03
N LYS A 326 -73.23 125.46 137.06
CA LYS A 326 -72.01 124.68 137.39
C LYS A 326 -71.62 123.57 136.39
N ASN A 327 -72.27 123.43 135.24
CA ASN A 327 -72.07 122.27 134.36
C ASN A 327 -71.64 122.52 132.90
N ILE A 328 -71.45 123.78 132.46
CA ILE A 328 -71.23 124.06 131.02
C ILE A 328 -69.91 123.47 130.47
N ALA A 329 -68.86 123.37 131.30
CA ALA A 329 -67.56 122.83 130.87
C ALA A 329 -67.60 121.32 130.54
N LEU A 330 -68.42 120.55 131.26
CA LEU A 330 -68.58 119.10 131.01
C LEU A 330 -69.31 118.86 129.68
N ASP A 331 -70.29 119.69 129.36
CA ASP A 331 -71.06 119.58 128.12
C ASP A 331 -70.21 119.85 126.87
N ILE A 332 -69.30 120.83 126.93
CA ILE A 332 -68.37 121.11 125.82
C ILE A 332 -67.43 119.90 125.57
N GLN A 333 -66.92 119.26 126.62
CA GLN A 333 -66.05 118.08 126.49
C GLN A 333 -66.80 116.88 125.88
N ASN A 334 -68.07 116.67 126.26
CA ASN A 334 -68.93 115.63 125.68
C ASN A 334 -69.21 115.91 124.19
N ILE A 335 -69.41 117.16 123.82
CA ILE A 335 -69.63 117.56 122.42
C ILE A 335 -68.35 117.35 121.59
N ASP A 336 -67.17 117.68 122.12
CA ASP A 336 -65.90 117.43 121.43
C ASP A 336 -65.62 115.94 121.21
N ALA A 337 -65.93 115.09 122.20
CA ALA A 337 -65.89 113.65 122.04
C ALA A 337 -66.86 113.18 120.92
N THR A 338 -68.06 113.76 120.86
CA THR A 338 -69.06 113.45 119.82
C THR A 338 -68.56 113.86 118.42
N ILE A 339 -67.94 115.03 118.27
CA ILE A 339 -67.37 115.50 117.01
C ILE A 339 -66.23 114.57 116.55
N ALA A 340 -65.31 114.23 117.45
CA ALA A 340 -64.19 113.33 117.13
C ALA A 340 -64.71 111.94 116.70
N GLN A 341 -65.66 111.37 117.45
CA GLN A 341 -66.27 110.08 117.12
C GLN A 341 -67.03 110.09 115.78
N THR A 342 -67.71 111.20 115.46
CA THR A 342 -68.43 111.35 114.20
C THR A 342 -67.48 111.45 113.00
N ASN A 343 -66.35 112.15 113.14
CA ASN A 343 -65.31 112.19 112.10
C ASN A 343 -64.68 110.82 111.86
N THR A 344 -64.34 110.07 112.92
CA THR A 344 -63.86 108.68 112.78
C THR A 344 -64.89 107.79 112.07
N SER A 345 -66.18 107.98 112.37
CA SER A 345 -67.25 107.23 111.72
C SER A 345 -67.39 107.59 110.22
N LEU A 346 -67.10 108.83 109.82
CA LEU A 346 -67.08 109.25 108.42
C LEU A 346 -65.90 108.61 107.66
N ASP A 347 -64.69 108.60 108.22
CA ASP A 347 -63.52 107.96 107.59
C ASP A 347 -63.71 106.45 107.43
N GLN A 348 -64.31 105.78 108.44
CA GLN A 348 -64.68 104.37 108.34
C GLN A 348 -65.70 104.12 107.22
N LEU A 349 -66.66 105.03 107.05
CA LEU A 349 -67.68 104.93 106.01
C LEU A 349 -67.08 105.10 104.60
N GLU A 350 -66.10 106.00 104.41
CA GLU A 350 -65.40 106.18 103.13
C GLU A 350 -64.55 104.94 102.76
N ASN A 351 -63.81 104.37 103.71
CA ASN A 351 -63.09 103.11 103.48
C ASN A 351 -64.02 101.94 103.11
N THR A 352 -65.22 101.92 103.69
CA THR A 352 -66.24 100.91 103.38
C THR A 352 -66.78 101.08 101.96
N ARG A 353 -66.94 102.32 101.48
CA ARG A 353 -67.36 102.65 100.11
C ARG A 353 -66.37 102.17 99.06
N ASP A 354 -65.07 102.36 99.29
CA ASP A 354 -64.05 101.95 98.32
C ASP A 354 -63.99 100.43 98.17
N LYS A 355 -64.11 99.69 99.29
CA LYS A 355 -64.26 98.23 99.26
C LYS A 355 -65.53 97.81 98.50
N ALA A 356 -66.66 98.46 98.76
CA ALA A 356 -67.91 98.17 98.04
C ALA A 356 -67.77 98.39 96.51
N ASN A 357 -67.14 99.47 96.05
CA ASN A 357 -66.87 99.69 94.63
C ASN A 357 -66.01 98.59 93.99
N GLN A 358 -64.96 98.12 94.68
CA GLN A 358 -64.08 97.06 94.16
C GLN A 358 -64.81 95.73 93.97
N TYR A 359 -65.67 95.37 94.93
CA TYR A 359 -66.49 94.16 94.84
C TYR A 359 -67.57 94.30 93.76
N GLU A 360 -68.21 95.45 93.61
CA GLU A 360 -69.18 95.72 92.52
C GLU A 360 -68.54 95.54 91.14
N ALA A 361 -67.34 96.09 90.91
CA ALA A 361 -66.62 95.94 89.66
C ALA A 361 -66.26 94.47 89.35
N SER A 362 -65.86 93.70 90.38
CA SER A 362 -65.54 92.28 90.24
C SER A 362 -66.78 91.46 89.89
N ILE A 363 -67.92 91.74 90.53
CA ILE A 363 -69.21 91.11 90.25
C ILE A 363 -69.62 91.35 88.79
N ASN A 364 -69.58 92.61 88.32
CA ASN A 364 -69.97 92.96 86.95
C ASN A 364 -69.08 92.28 85.88
N SER A 365 -67.78 92.12 86.17
CA SER A 365 -66.85 91.39 85.30
C SER A 365 -67.20 89.90 85.21
N PHE A 366 -67.53 89.28 86.35
CA PHE A 366 -67.97 87.89 86.37
C PHE A 366 -69.32 87.71 85.67
N GLU A 367 -70.27 88.65 85.83
CA GLU A 367 -71.57 88.61 85.15
C GLU A 367 -71.39 88.62 83.63
N THR A 368 -70.54 89.52 83.10
CA THR A 368 -70.20 89.56 81.66
C THR A 368 -69.59 88.23 81.16
N GLN A 369 -68.71 87.60 81.94
CA GLN A 369 -68.10 86.32 81.56
C GLN A 369 -69.12 85.17 81.54
N VAL A 370 -70.03 85.13 82.51
CA VAL A 370 -71.14 84.17 82.56
C VAL A 370 -72.05 84.33 81.34
N GLU A 371 -72.38 85.55 80.95
CA GLU A 371 -73.17 85.82 79.73
C GLU A 371 -72.48 85.27 78.48
N ASN A 372 -71.17 85.47 78.34
CA ASN A 372 -70.39 84.94 77.22
C ASN A 372 -70.36 83.40 77.20
N PHE A 373 -70.17 82.76 78.36
CA PHE A 373 -70.23 81.29 78.43
C PHE A 373 -71.62 80.77 78.08
N ASN A 374 -72.68 81.39 78.59
CA ASN A 374 -74.06 80.99 78.29
C ASN A 374 -74.41 81.18 76.79
N ALA A 375 -73.88 82.22 76.15
CA ALA A 375 -74.03 82.41 74.71
C ALA A 375 -73.33 81.29 73.91
N ASN A 376 -72.12 80.89 74.32
CA ASN A 376 -71.38 79.80 73.70
C ASN A 376 -72.04 78.43 73.93
N ILE A 377 -72.52 78.17 75.15
CA ILE A 377 -73.33 76.99 75.49
C ILE A 377 -74.56 76.92 74.58
N SER A 378 -75.34 77.99 74.48
CA SER A 378 -76.54 78.04 73.63
C SER A 378 -76.22 77.79 72.15
N LYS A 379 -75.10 78.35 71.66
CA LYS A 379 -74.62 78.12 70.29
C LYS A 379 -74.26 76.67 70.05
N ASN A 380 -73.48 76.05 70.93
CA ASN A 380 -73.07 74.66 70.76
C ASN A 380 -74.21 73.67 71.01
N GLN A 381 -75.15 73.96 71.93
CA GLN A 381 -76.38 73.18 72.10
C GLN A 381 -77.22 73.17 70.81
N LYS A 382 -77.30 74.32 70.12
CA LYS A 382 -77.94 74.39 68.80
C LYS A 382 -77.20 73.55 67.75
N SER A 383 -75.87 73.70 67.66
CA SER A 383 -75.04 72.89 66.76
C SER A 383 -75.14 71.39 67.05
N LEU A 384 -75.26 71.00 68.32
CA LEU A 384 -75.43 69.62 68.74
C LEU A 384 -76.79 69.06 68.28
N LEU A 385 -77.87 69.83 68.44
CA LEU A 385 -79.20 69.45 67.94
C LEU A 385 -79.22 69.31 66.41
N GLU A 386 -78.58 70.25 65.70
CA GLU A 386 -78.43 70.17 64.24
C GLU A 386 -77.62 68.92 63.84
N HIS A 387 -76.48 68.66 64.48
CA HIS A 387 -75.66 67.47 64.23
C HIS A 387 -76.40 66.16 64.56
N GLN A 388 -77.19 66.15 65.64
CA GLN A 388 -78.07 65.04 66.00
C GLN A 388 -79.09 64.71 64.92
N SER A 389 -79.64 65.73 64.25
CA SER A 389 -80.60 65.53 63.15
C SER A 389 -79.98 64.96 61.86
N LEU A 390 -78.65 65.09 61.68
CA LEU A 390 -77.93 64.56 60.52
C LEU A 390 -77.69 63.04 60.60
N PHE A 391 -78.01 62.41 61.74
CA PHE A 391 -77.84 60.98 61.91
C PHE A 391 -78.84 60.19 61.04
N LYS A 392 -78.31 59.51 60.02
CA LYS A 392 -79.09 58.86 58.96
C LYS A 392 -79.04 57.33 58.98
N TRP A 393 -78.29 56.73 59.91
CA TRP A 393 -77.98 55.29 59.89
C TRP A 393 -78.85 54.50 60.87
N ASN A 394 -79.97 53.97 60.39
CA ASN A 394 -80.99 53.27 61.19
C ASN A 394 -80.49 52.02 61.94
N GLU A 395 -79.35 51.44 61.53
CA GLU A 395 -78.76 50.24 62.13
C GLU A 395 -77.92 50.51 63.38
N PHE A 396 -77.68 51.79 63.68
CA PHE A 396 -76.89 52.26 64.80
C PHE A 396 -77.73 53.21 65.65
N ASP A 397 -77.45 53.23 66.95
CA ASP A 397 -78.10 54.16 67.87
C ASP A 397 -77.19 55.39 68.04
N SER A 398 -77.71 56.59 67.78
CA SER A 398 -76.96 57.85 67.88
C SER A 398 -76.50 58.19 69.31
N ASN A 399 -76.97 57.46 70.32
CA ASN A 399 -76.60 57.63 71.72
C ASN A 399 -75.70 56.52 72.29
N ASP A 400 -75.44 55.44 71.53
CA ASP A 400 -74.62 54.31 71.99
C ASP A 400 -73.39 54.08 71.10
N GLU A 401 -72.34 54.86 71.35
CA GLU A 401 -71.02 54.71 70.69
C GLU A 401 -70.41 53.32 70.97
N SER A 402 -70.70 52.73 72.14
CA SER A 402 -70.11 51.46 72.56
C SER A 402 -70.63 50.27 71.74
N ALA A 403 -71.92 50.27 71.41
CA ALA A 403 -72.53 49.27 70.54
C ALA A 403 -71.98 49.37 69.10
N PHE A 404 -71.78 50.58 68.59
CA PHE A 404 -71.14 50.81 67.29
C PHE A 404 -69.70 50.25 67.25
N LEU A 405 -68.87 50.56 68.25
CA LEU A 405 -67.49 50.09 68.31
C LEU A 405 -67.41 48.55 68.36
N ARG A 406 -68.31 47.89 69.09
CA ARG A 406 -68.40 46.42 69.12
C ARG A 406 -68.78 45.83 67.77
N LYS A 407 -69.75 46.42 67.06
CA LYS A 407 -70.14 45.99 65.71
C LYS A 407 -68.99 46.16 64.71
N LYS A 408 -68.28 47.30 64.75
CA LYS A 408 -67.10 47.55 63.90
C LYS A 408 -65.98 46.55 64.16
N GLN A 409 -65.63 46.33 65.44
CA GLN A 409 -64.59 45.37 65.81
C GLN A 409 -64.93 43.92 65.39
N ASN A 410 -66.21 43.52 65.49
CA ASN A 410 -66.66 42.21 65.01
C ASN A 410 -66.51 42.10 63.48
N ALA A 411 -66.92 43.12 62.73
CA ALA A 411 -66.74 43.15 61.28
C ALA A 411 -65.26 43.07 60.86
N ASP A 412 -64.36 43.80 61.52
CA ASP A 412 -62.91 43.75 61.26
C ASP A 412 -62.31 42.37 61.57
N ASN A 413 -62.71 41.75 62.69
CA ASN A 413 -62.27 40.40 63.06
C ASN A 413 -62.73 39.35 62.03
N ASN A 414 -64.01 39.41 61.62
CA ASN A 414 -64.55 38.52 60.60
C ASN A 414 -63.84 38.71 59.25
N LEU A 415 -63.47 39.95 58.88
CA LEU A 415 -62.76 40.23 57.63
C LEU A 415 -61.35 39.63 57.64
N ASN A 416 -60.63 39.77 58.75
CA ASN A 416 -59.31 39.14 58.92
C ASN A 416 -59.38 37.61 58.85
N GLU A 417 -60.40 37.00 59.46
CA GLU A 417 -60.58 35.55 59.42
C GLU A 417 -61.00 35.07 58.02
N ILE A 418 -61.87 35.81 57.31
CA ILE A 418 -62.20 35.53 55.90
C ILE A 418 -60.93 35.52 55.05
N ASN A 419 -60.09 36.56 55.14
CA ASN A 419 -58.86 36.66 54.36
C ASN A 419 -57.89 35.49 54.67
N ARG A 420 -57.81 35.08 55.95
CA ARG A 420 -57.01 33.93 56.37
C ARG A 420 -57.55 32.63 55.76
N LEU A 421 -58.85 32.37 55.88
CA LEU A 421 -59.50 31.16 55.36
C LEU A 421 -59.42 31.09 53.83
N GLU A 422 -59.53 32.21 53.11
CA GLU A 422 -59.36 32.27 51.65
C GLU A 422 -57.93 31.94 51.23
N LEU A 423 -56.93 32.44 51.97
CA LEU A 423 -55.52 32.13 51.72
C LEU A 423 -55.23 30.65 51.98
N GLU A 424 -55.78 30.08 53.05
CA GLU A 424 -55.66 28.66 53.39
C GLU A 424 -56.34 27.78 52.31
N THR A 425 -57.57 28.12 51.92
CA THR A 425 -58.30 27.46 50.83
C THR A 425 -57.50 27.48 49.52
N SER A 426 -56.87 28.60 49.19
CA SER A 426 -56.02 28.74 47.99
C SER A 426 -54.80 27.81 48.03
N LYS A 427 -54.14 27.66 49.18
CA LYS A 427 -53.01 26.72 49.34
C LYS A 427 -53.46 25.28 49.16
N ILE A 428 -54.56 24.91 49.81
CA ILE A 428 -55.09 23.53 49.80
C ILE A 428 -55.63 23.17 48.40
N ARG A 429 -56.17 24.13 47.65
CA ARG A 429 -56.55 23.95 46.24
C ARG A 429 -55.35 23.58 45.34
N LYS A 430 -54.17 24.15 45.58
CA LYS A 430 -52.96 23.74 44.84
C LYS A 430 -52.54 22.31 45.17
N GLU A 431 -52.66 21.90 46.43
CA GLU A 431 -52.42 20.51 46.85
C GLU A 431 -53.43 19.55 46.21
N TYR A 432 -54.69 19.95 46.09
CA TYR A 432 -55.74 19.20 45.39
C TYR A 432 -55.38 18.98 43.91
N GLU A 433 -55.02 20.04 43.18
CA GLU A 433 -54.67 19.98 41.75
C GLU A 433 -53.46 19.07 41.50
N THR A 434 -52.38 19.25 42.26
CA THR A 434 -51.16 18.41 42.13
C THR A 434 -51.43 16.94 42.46
N ARG A 435 -52.31 16.66 43.42
CA ARG A 435 -52.74 15.30 43.75
C ARG A 435 -53.56 14.69 42.61
N ASN A 436 -54.47 15.46 42.00
CA ASN A 436 -55.27 15.02 40.86
C ASN A 436 -54.39 14.69 39.63
N GLU A 437 -53.39 15.51 39.34
CA GLU A 437 -52.40 15.22 38.28
C GLU A 437 -51.64 13.91 38.53
N THR A 438 -51.24 13.66 39.79
CA THR A 438 -50.59 12.41 40.20
C THR A 438 -51.50 11.20 40.00
N ILE A 439 -52.79 11.31 40.37
CA ILE A 439 -53.80 10.27 40.17
C ILE A 439 -53.94 9.93 38.68
N ASN A 440 -54.08 10.95 37.82
CA ASN A 440 -54.21 10.76 36.38
C ASN A 440 -52.96 10.10 35.77
N THR A 441 -51.78 10.53 36.20
CA THR A 441 -50.49 9.95 35.77
C THR A 441 -50.38 8.48 36.18
N ASN A 442 -50.77 8.14 37.41
CA ASN A 442 -50.77 6.76 37.89
C ASN A 442 -51.77 5.89 37.10
N LYS A 443 -52.98 6.40 36.81
CA LYS A 443 -53.98 5.68 36.00
C LYS A 443 -53.44 5.33 34.61
N ILE A 444 -52.86 6.30 33.90
CA ILE A 444 -52.27 6.10 32.58
C ILE A 444 -51.12 5.07 32.65
N SER A 445 -50.27 5.18 33.67
CA SER A 445 -49.13 4.27 33.87
C SER A 445 -49.60 2.84 34.12
N ILE A 446 -50.63 2.64 34.93
CA ILE A 446 -51.22 1.31 35.19
C ILE A 446 -51.77 0.69 33.91
N VAL A 447 -52.52 1.46 33.10
CA VAL A 447 -53.06 0.95 31.82
C VAL A 447 -51.92 0.49 30.91
N ARG A 448 -50.89 1.33 30.73
CA ARG A 448 -49.73 1.00 29.90
C ARG A 448 -48.98 -0.25 30.39
N ILE A 449 -48.77 -0.38 31.70
CA ILE A 449 -48.10 -1.55 32.27
C ILE A 449 -48.96 -2.82 32.14
N LYS A 450 -50.29 -2.69 32.25
CA LYS A 450 -51.23 -3.81 32.02
C LYS A 450 -51.21 -4.28 30.56
N GLU A 451 -51.15 -3.37 29.59
CA GLU A 451 -50.96 -3.72 28.17
C GLU A 451 -49.64 -4.46 27.95
N GLN A 452 -48.54 -4.00 28.57
CA GLN A 452 -47.25 -4.70 28.52
C GLN A 452 -47.34 -6.11 29.13
N TYR A 453 -48.00 -6.24 30.28
CA TYR A 453 -48.22 -7.53 30.93
C TYR A 453 -49.02 -8.48 30.03
N GLN A 454 -50.10 -8.01 29.41
CA GLN A 454 -50.89 -8.80 28.45
C GLN A 454 -50.05 -9.30 27.28
N ASN A 455 -49.24 -8.42 26.67
CA ASN A 455 -48.34 -8.81 25.57
C ASN A 455 -47.37 -9.92 25.99
N ILE A 456 -46.81 -9.84 27.21
CA ILE A 456 -45.91 -10.88 27.72
C ILE A 456 -46.66 -12.20 27.95
N VAL A 457 -47.87 -12.15 28.51
CA VAL A 457 -48.71 -13.35 28.68
C VAL A 457 -49.07 -13.99 27.35
N GLU A 458 -49.37 -13.19 26.31
CA GLU A 458 -49.59 -13.69 24.95
C GLU A 458 -48.34 -14.35 24.36
N ASN A 459 -47.16 -13.76 24.55
CA ASN A 459 -45.88 -14.36 24.13
C ASN A 459 -45.62 -15.71 24.82
N ILE A 460 -45.90 -15.81 26.12
CA ILE A 460 -45.84 -17.09 26.86
C ILE A 460 -46.78 -18.11 26.22
N ALA A 461 -48.03 -17.72 25.92
CA ALA A 461 -49.00 -18.61 25.31
C ALA A 461 -48.58 -19.09 23.90
N ILE A 462 -47.94 -18.21 23.11
CA ILE A 462 -47.41 -18.56 21.78
C ILE A 462 -46.24 -19.55 21.92
N ALA A 463 -45.28 -19.29 22.80
CA ALA A 463 -44.14 -20.18 23.05
C ALA A 463 -44.61 -21.56 23.53
N LEU A 464 -45.60 -21.60 24.44
CA LEU A 464 -46.20 -22.84 24.92
C LEU A 464 -46.91 -23.66 23.84
N ARG A 465 -47.40 -23.05 22.74
CA ARG A 465 -48.01 -23.78 21.62
C ARG A 465 -46.99 -24.48 20.73
N LYS A 466 -45.76 -23.96 20.66
CA LYS A 466 -44.69 -24.54 19.83
C LYS A 466 -44.03 -25.74 20.51
N ILE A 467 -44.14 -25.84 21.82
CA ILE A 467 -43.63 -26.93 22.63
C ILE A 467 -44.59 -28.13 22.53
N VAL A 468 -44.08 -29.26 22.05
CA VAL A 468 -44.80 -30.54 22.00
C VAL A 468 -44.18 -31.50 23.02
N ILE A 469 -44.04 -31.06 24.27
CA ILE A 469 -43.52 -31.92 25.32
C ILE A 469 -44.68 -32.71 25.94
N ASN A 470 -44.50 -34.04 26.00
CA ASN A 470 -45.42 -35.01 26.60
C ASN A 470 -45.65 -34.81 28.11
N ASP A 471 -44.84 -33.97 28.78
CA ASP A 471 -44.93 -33.74 30.22
C ASP A 471 -44.70 -32.26 30.58
N LYS A 472 -45.74 -31.44 30.35
CA LYS A 472 -45.71 -29.98 30.55
C LYS A 472 -45.40 -29.58 32.00
N GLU A 473 -45.68 -30.44 32.98
CA GLU A 473 -45.54 -30.11 34.41
C GLU A 473 -44.09 -30.19 34.90
N THR A 474 -43.31 -31.18 34.47
CA THR A 474 -41.88 -31.28 34.82
C THR A 474 -41.02 -30.18 34.22
N VAL A 475 -41.43 -29.66 33.06
CA VAL A 475 -40.62 -28.74 32.26
C VAL A 475 -40.63 -27.31 32.81
N LEU A 476 -41.71 -26.92 33.51
CA LEU A 476 -41.85 -25.63 34.19
C LEU A 476 -41.04 -25.54 35.50
N GLN A 477 -40.38 -26.63 35.93
CA GLN A 477 -39.60 -26.68 37.17
C GLN A 477 -38.09 -26.48 36.96
N TYR A 478 -37.59 -26.58 35.72
CA TYR A 478 -36.18 -26.35 35.45
C TYR A 478 -35.81 -24.87 35.65
N SER A 479 -34.65 -24.63 36.25
CA SER A 479 -34.08 -23.29 36.28
C SER A 479 -33.59 -22.87 34.88
N SER A 480 -33.54 -21.56 34.63
CA SER A 480 -33.05 -21.00 33.35
C SER A 480 -31.67 -21.55 32.97
N ASP A 481 -30.79 -21.78 33.96
CA ASP A 481 -29.43 -22.26 33.74
C ASP A 481 -29.37 -23.75 33.38
N GLU A 482 -30.29 -24.56 33.89
CA GLU A 482 -30.36 -25.99 33.60
C GLU A 482 -30.86 -26.23 32.17
N VAL A 483 -31.93 -25.55 31.75
CA VAL A 483 -32.44 -25.63 30.37
C VAL A 483 -31.37 -25.18 29.38
N HIS A 484 -30.65 -24.10 29.72
CA HIS A 484 -29.58 -23.59 28.88
C HIS A 484 -28.41 -24.55 28.70
N LYS A 485 -27.96 -25.18 29.79
CA LYS A 485 -26.92 -26.22 29.72
C LYS A 485 -27.35 -27.39 28.85
N LEU A 486 -28.57 -27.89 29.05
CA LEU A 486 -29.12 -29.01 28.27
C LEU A 486 -29.21 -28.66 26.77
N ARG A 487 -29.63 -27.44 26.42
CA ARG A 487 -29.64 -26.97 25.03
C ARG A 487 -28.24 -26.99 24.43
N ILE A 488 -27.26 -26.37 25.11
CA ILE A 488 -25.87 -26.28 24.61
C ILE A 488 -25.24 -27.66 24.44
N GLU A 489 -25.43 -28.56 25.40
CA GLU A 489 -24.90 -29.93 25.30
C GLU A 489 -25.49 -30.68 24.10
N LEU A 490 -26.81 -30.54 23.87
CA LEU A 490 -27.49 -31.16 22.74
C LEU A 490 -27.08 -30.52 21.39
N GLU A 491 -26.92 -29.20 21.33
CA GLU A 491 -26.39 -28.49 20.15
C GLU A 491 -24.98 -28.95 19.78
N LYS A 492 -24.08 -29.06 20.77
CA LYS A 492 -22.73 -29.59 20.54
C LYS A 492 -22.76 -31.02 20.02
N LYS A 493 -23.62 -31.86 20.60
CA LYS A 493 -23.79 -33.25 20.15
C LYS A 493 -24.30 -33.32 18.72
N LEU A 494 -25.31 -32.51 18.38
CA LEU A 494 -25.88 -32.42 17.03
C LEU A 494 -24.83 -31.99 16.01
N GLU A 495 -24.12 -30.90 16.27
CA GLU A 495 -23.12 -30.36 15.35
C GLU A 495 -21.96 -31.34 15.14
N ASN A 496 -21.42 -31.91 16.23
CA ASN A 496 -20.33 -32.89 16.14
C ASN A 496 -20.75 -34.13 15.34
N THR A 497 -21.95 -34.66 15.60
CA THR A 497 -22.47 -35.84 14.88
C THR A 497 -22.64 -35.54 13.39
N LYS A 498 -23.17 -34.36 13.06
CA LYS A 498 -23.35 -33.92 11.66
C LYS A 498 -22.02 -33.79 10.93
N GLN A 499 -21.05 -33.09 11.53
CA GLN A 499 -19.72 -32.90 10.94
C GLN A 499 -19.00 -34.22 10.72
N GLN A 500 -19.02 -35.11 11.72
CA GLN A 500 -18.36 -36.42 11.60
C GLN A 500 -19.01 -37.29 10.52
N TYR A 501 -20.34 -37.29 10.42
CA TYR A 501 -21.06 -38.03 9.39
C TYR A 501 -20.70 -37.54 7.97
N GLU A 502 -20.75 -36.22 7.74
CA GLU A 502 -20.42 -35.61 6.44
C GLU A 502 -18.95 -35.82 6.05
N TYR A 503 -18.04 -35.71 7.03
CA TYR A 503 -16.62 -35.98 6.84
C TYR A 503 -16.37 -37.43 6.42
N LEU A 504 -16.90 -38.39 7.19
CA LEU A 504 -16.73 -39.82 6.91
C LEU A 504 -17.35 -40.21 5.57
N GLN A 505 -18.54 -39.68 5.24
CA GLN A 505 -19.18 -39.94 3.94
C GLN A 505 -18.32 -39.48 2.76
N LYS A 506 -17.74 -38.26 2.85
CA LYS A 506 -16.82 -37.75 1.81
C LYS A 506 -15.54 -38.56 1.73
N ASN A 507 -14.96 -38.93 2.88
CA ASN A 507 -13.72 -39.69 2.92
C ASN A 507 -13.91 -41.10 2.33
N ILE A 508 -15.01 -41.78 2.66
CA ILE A 508 -15.39 -43.08 2.07
C ILE A 508 -15.50 -42.96 0.55
N GLN A 509 -16.19 -41.94 0.02
CA GLN A 509 -16.30 -41.74 -1.44
C GLN A 509 -14.95 -41.51 -2.12
N GLN A 510 -14.03 -40.79 -1.47
CA GLN A 510 -12.69 -40.55 -2.01
C GLN A 510 -11.83 -41.82 -2.01
N LEU A 511 -11.84 -42.57 -0.90
CA LEU A 511 -11.13 -43.83 -0.76
C LEU A 511 -11.67 -44.90 -1.72
N ASP A 512 -12.99 -44.98 -1.90
CA ASP A 512 -13.62 -45.92 -2.85
C ASP A 512 -13.25 -45.58 -4.30
N LYS A 513 -13.17 -44.27 -4.65
CA LYS A 513 -12.66 -43.83 -5.96
C LYS A 513 -11.18 -44.20 -6.15
N GLN A 514 -10.34 -44.00 -5.13
CA GLN A 514 -8.92 -44.38 -5.18
C GLN A 514 -8.77 -45.90 -5.36
N LYS A 515 -9.54 -46.68 -4.61
CA LYS A 515 -9.62 -48.14 -4.73
C LYS A 515 -9.94 -48.55 -6.17
N GLY A 516 -11.00 -48.01 -6.76
CA GLY A 516 -11.39 -48.35 -8.14
C GLY A 516 -10.30 -48.04 -9.18
N ILE A 517 -9.55 -46.93 -9.02
CA ILE A 517 -8.41 -46.59 -9.89
C ILE A 517 -7.26 -47.60 -9.73
N LEU A 518 -6.92 -47.95 -8.49
CA LEU A 518 -5.86 -48.91 -8.19
C LEU A 518 -6.22 -50.31 -8.73
N GLU A 519 -7.44 -50.78 -8.52
CA GLU A 519 -7.93 -52.07 -9.04
C GLU A 519 -7.86 -52.12 -10.57
N SER A 520 -8.33 -51.07 -11.26
CA SER A 520 -8.23 -50.97 -12.73
C SER A 520 -6.78 -50.97 -13.22
N THR A 521 -5.87 -50.30 -12.51
CA THR A 521 -4.45 -50.21 -12.89
C THR A 521 -3.75 -51.57 -12.69
N ILE A 522 -4.03 -52.25 -11.58
CA ILE A 522 -3.55 -53.61 -11.30
C ILE A 522 -4.07 -54.57 -12.37
N GLN A 523 -5.34 -54.46 -12.77
CA GLN A 523 -5.91 -55.28 -13.83
C GLN A 523 -5.18 -55.08 -15.17
N SER A 524 -4.90 -53.83 -15.57
CA SER A 524 -4.14 -53.53 -16.80
C SER A 524 -2.74 -54.15 -16.77
N HIS A 525 -1.98 -53.92 -15.70
CA HIS A 525 -0.64 -54.48 -15.57
C HIS A 525 -0.62 -56.01 -15.51
N ASN A 526 -1.64 -56.64 -14.89
CA ASN A 526 -1.78 -58.10 -14.91
C ASN A 526 -2.07 -58.62 -16.33
N HIS A 527 -2.92 -57.93 -17.10
CA HIS A 527 -3.20 -58.29 -18.49
C HIS A 527 -1.94 -58.16 -19.36
N GLU A 528 -1.24 -57.03 -19.30
CA GLU A 528 0.00 -56.80 -20.05
C GLU A 528 1.09 -57.81 -19.67
N LYS A 529 1.20 -58.15 -18.37
CA LYS A 529 2.11 -59.22 -17.91
C LYS A 529 1.73 -60.58 -18.50
N SER A 530 0.43 -60.91 -18.59
CA SER A 530 -0.04 -62.16 -19.21
C SER A 530 0.38 -62.22 -20.68
N VAL A 531 0.18 -61.13 -21.42
CA VAL A 531 0.58 -61.03 -22.84
C VAL A 531 2.09 -61.21 -23.01
N ASP A 532 2.90 -60.51 -22.21
CA ASP A 532 4.37 -60.65 -22.25
C ASP A 532 4.80 -62.10 -21.89
N THR A 533 4.10 -62.75 -20.96
CA THR A 533 4.39 -64.13 -20.52
C THR A 533 4.05 -65.15 -21.61
N GLU A 534 2.89 -64.99 -22.28
CA GLU A 534 2.49 -65.82 -23.42
C GLU A 534 3.45 -65.64 -24.60
N GLU A 535 3.89 -64.40 -24.87
CA GLU A 535 4.90 -64.13 -25.91
C GLU A 535 6.24 -64.80 -25.57
N LEU A 536 6.67 -64.72 -24.30
CA LEU A 536 7.90 -65.35 -23.82
C LEU A 536 7.85 -66.87 -23.95
N GLU A 537 6.73 -67.51 -23.60
CA GLU A 537 6.53 -68.95 -23.75
C GLU A 537 6.60 -69.37 -25.23
N SER A 538 5.89 -68.64 -26.10
CA SER A 538 5.94 -68.85 -27.55
C SER A 538 7.36 -68.70 -28.13
N LEU A 539 8.09 -67.68 -27.68
CA LEU A 539 9.47 -67.42 -28.09
C LEU A 539 10.43 -68.51 -27.61
N ASN A 540 10.28 -68.98 -26.37
CA ASN A 540 11.06 -70.09 -25.82
C ASN A 540 10.85 -71.38 -26.60
N ASN A 541 9.61 -71.68 -26.97
CA ASN A 541 9.30 -72.83 -27.83
C ASN A 541 9.97 -72.71 -29.20
N LYS A 542 9.95 -71.51 -29.83
CA LYS A 542 10.65 -71.25 -31.11
C LYS A 542 12.17 -71.37 -30.98
N ILE A 543 12.76 -70.89 -29.88
CA ILE A 543 14.20 -71.04 -29.61
C ILE A 543 14.54 -72.53 -29.49
N GLN A 544 13.74 -73.30 -28.76
CA GLN A 544 13.95 -74.75 -28.58
C GLN A 544 13.83 -75.52 -29.91
N GLU A 545 12.86 -75.19 -30.75
CA GLU A 545 12.71 -75.76 -32.09
C GLU A 545 13.93 -75.46 -32.97
N ARG A 546 14.44 -74.22 -32.94
CA ARG A 546 15.65 -73.82 -33.67
C ARG A 546 16.90 -74.52 -33.13
N LEU A 547 17.02 -74.71 -31.81
CA LEU A 547 18.14 -75.44 -31.19
C LEU A 547 18.19 -76.88 -31.72
N ASN A 548 17.05 -77.56 -31.78
CA ASN A 548 16.94 -78.92 -32.34
C ASN A 548 17.27 -78.93 -33.85
N THR A 549 16.73 -77.99 -34.61
CA THR A 549 16.90 -77.90 -36.07
C THR A 549 18.36 -77.65 -36.47
N HIS A 550 19.07 -76.78 -35.75
CA HIS A 550 20.46 -76.41 -36.03
C HIS A 550 21.49 -77.17 -35.18
N GLN A 551 21.05 -78.17 -34.40
CA GLN A 551 21.88 -79.08 -33.60
C GLN A 551 22.78 -78.38 -32.57
N PHE A 552 22.30 -77.30 -31.96
CA PHE A 552 22.98 -76.68 -30.82
C PHE A 552 22.59 -77.39 -29.52
N PRO A 553 23.54 -77.73 -28.61
CA PRO A 553 23.23 -78.57 -27.45
C PRO A 553 22.38 -77.88 -26.38
N SER A 554 22.48 -76.55 -26.26
CA SER A 554 21.66 -75.76 -25.33
C SER A 554 21.69 -74.28 -25.67
N LYS A 555 20.69 -73.53 -25.17
CA LYS A 555 20.62 -72.07 -25.26
C LYS A 555 21.87 -71.39 -24.69
N ASN A 556 22.36 -71.84 -23.53
CA ASN A 556 23.53 -71.25 -22.86
C ASN A 556 24.79 -71.32 -23.75
N ILE A 557 24.94 -72.39 -24.53
CA ILE A 557 26.06 -72.51 -25.48
C ILE A 557 25.91 -71.49 -26.62
N VAL A 558 24.70 -71.28 -27.13
CA VAL A 558 24.43 -70.25 -28.16
C VAL A 558 24.72 -68.85 -27.61
N GLU A 559 24.31 -68.55 -26.38
CA GLU A 559 24.60 -67.27 -25.72
C GLU A 559 26.11 -67.04 -25.58
N ASN A 560 26.86 -68.03 -25.07
CA ASN A 560 28.32 -67.96 -24.96
C ASN A 560 29.00 -67.75 -26.32
N ILE A 561 28.53 -68.44 -27.38
CA ILE A 561 29.06 -68.26 -28.74
C ILE A 561 28.82 -66.81 -29.22
N LEU A 562 27.63 -66.25 -29.01
CA LEU A 562 27.32 -64.86 -29.39
C LEU A 562 28.15 -63.83 -28.62
N GLU A 563 28.53 -64.15 -27.38
CA GLU A 563 29.40 -63.30 -26.56
C GLU A 563 30.86 -63.26 -27.03
N GLU A 564 31.34 -64.25 -27.79
CA GLU A 564 32.71 -64.28 -28.32
C GLU A 564 33.00 -63.15 -29.34
N ARG A 565 31.95 -62.48 -29.88
CA ARG A 565 32.04 -61.34 -30.81
C ARG A 565 33.08 -61.50 -31.92
N ILE A 566 33.04 -62.63 -32.62
CA ILE A 566 34.00 -62.95 -33.69
C ILE A 566 33.72 -62.11 -34.95
N ASP A 567 34.78 -61.58 -35.57
CA ASP A 567 34.72 -61.01 -36.91
C ASP A 567 34.72 -62.13 -37.97
N VAL A 568 33.51 -62.50 -38.36
CA VAL A 568 33.22 -63.55 -39.34
C VAL A 568 33.92 -63.30 -40.67
N ALA A 569 33.99 -62.05 -41.14
CA ALA A 569 34.58 -61.75 -42.44
C ALA A 569 36.09 -62.00 -42.41
N ARG A 570 36.75 -61.59 -41.32
CA ARG A 570 38.18 -61.81 -41.11
C ARG A 570 38.55 -63.29 -40.98
N GLU A 571 37.78 -64.08 -40.22
CA GLU A 571 38.08 -65.51 -40.05
C GLU A 571 37.85 -66.31 -41.34
N LEU A 572 36.81 -66.00 -42.13
CA LEU A 572 36.61 -66.65 -43.43
C LEU A 572 37.73 -66.34 -44.43
N GLN A 573 38.26 -65.10 -44.44
CA GLN A 573 39.42 -64.75 -45.26
C GLN A 573 40.66 -65.57 -44.90
N LEU A 574 40.94 -65.75 -43.60
CA LEU A 574 42.08 -66.55 -43.14
C LEU A 574 41.94 -68.03 -43.57
N ILE A 575 40.75 -68.61 -43.43
CA ILE A 575 40.47 -69.98 -43.85
C ILE A 575 40.60 -70.14 -45.37
N GLN A 576 40.08 -69.20 -46.15
CA GLN A 576 40.17 -69.25 -47.61
C GLN A 576 41.61 -69.13 -48.11
N ASN A 577 42.40 -68.24 -47.51
CA ASN A 577 43.83 -68.09 -47.83
C ASN A 577 44.60 -69.39 -47.55
N TYR A 578 44.33 -70.04 -46.42
CA TYR A 578 44.92 -71.35 -46.10
C TYR A 578 44.56 -72.42 -47.15
N LYS A 579 43.27 -72.56 -47.51
CA LYS A 579 42.82 -73.53 -48.52
C LYS A 579 43.45 -73.28 -49.90
N ASN A 580 43.55 -72.02 -50.30
CA ASN A 580 44.19 -71.63 -51.55
C ASN A 580 45.69 -71.97 -51.55
N ASN A 581 46.39 -71.77 -50.43
CA ASN A 581 47.81 -72.09 -50.30
C ASN A 581 48.07 -73.60 -50.37
N VAL A 582 47.28 -74.41 -49.66
CA VAL A 582 47.37 -75.88 -49.73
C VAL A 582 47.17 -76.38 -51.17
N PHE A 583 46.09 -75.95 -51.82
CA PHE A 583 45.79 -76.35 -53.20
C PHE A 583 46.88 -75.94 -54.19
N ALA A 584 47.40 -74.70 -54.08
CA ALA A 584 48.46 -74.21 -54.94
C ALA A 584 49.77 -74.99 -54.77
N THR A 585 50.13 -75.36 -53.55
CA THR A 585 51.36 -76.13 -53.26
C THR A 585 51.22 -77.60 -53.70
N GLU A 586 50.06 -78.24 -53.50
CA GLU A 586 49.77 -79.57 -54.01
C GLU A 586 49.84 -79.65 -55.54
N GLN A 587 49.29 -78.64 -56.23
CA GLN A 587 49.32 -78.58 -57.69
C GLN A 587 50.76 -78.46 -58.20
N LYS A 588 51.55 -77.54 -57.62
CA LYS A 588 52.98 -77.36 -57.97
C LYS A 588 53.80 -78.64 -57.75
N LEU A 589 53.55 -79.34 -56.64
CA LEU A 589 54.23 -80.60 -56.31
C LEU A 589 53.85 -81.72 -57.29
N ASN A 590 52.57 -81.84 -57.66
CA ASN A 590 52.10 -82.82 -58.64
C ASN A 590 52.63 -82.55 -60.05
N GLU A 591 52.67 -81.29 -60.48
CA GLU A 591 53.28 -80.89 -61.75
C GLU A 591 54.78 -81.25 -61.77
N THR A 592 55.52 -80.93 -60.71
CA THR A 592 56.95 -81.25 -60.59
C THR A 592 57.19 -82.76 -60.56
N ASN A 593 56.35 -83.53 -59.86
CA ASN A 593 56.44 -85.00 -59.83
C ASN A 593 56.10 -85.65 -61.17
N ASN A 594 55.15 -85.11 -61.92
CA ASN A 594 54.81 -85.61 -63.26
C ASN A 594 55.96 -85.42 -64.25
N ILE A 595 56.70 -84.32 -64.14
CA ILE A 595 57.85 -84.04 -65.01
C ILE A 595 59.03 -84.97 -64.67
N ILE A 596 59.26 -85.28 -63.39
CA ILE A 596 60.41 -86.09 -62.93
C ILE A 596 60.26 -87.61 -63.18
N LYS A 597 59.03 -88.10 -63.45
CA LYS A 597 58.56 -89.51 -63.37
C LYS A 597 59.57 -90.67 -63.60
N ASN A 598 60.56 -90.56 -64.49
CA ASN A 598 61.56 -91.60 -64.77
C ASN A 598 63.01 -91.08 -64.90
N GLN A 599 63.31 -89.88 -64.40
CA GLN A 599 64.62 -89.24 -64.53
C GLN A 599 65.37 -89.25 -63.19
N THR A 600 66.64 -89.66 -63.18
CA THR A 600 67.54 -89.59 -62.02
C THR A 600 68.57 -88.49 -62.23
N PHE A 601 68.73 -87.59 -61.26
CA PHE A 601 69.78 -86.56 -61.31
C PHE A 601 71.12 -87.13 -60.85
N ASP A 602 72.10 -87.15 -61.75
CA ASP A 602 73.49 -87.53 -61.46
C ASP A 602 74.33 -86.28 -61.16
N SER A 603 74.62 -86.06 -59.88
CA SER A 603 75.37 -84.90 -59.41
C SER A 603 76.83 -84.89 -59.86
N ILE A 604 77.42 -86.05 -60.20
CA ILE A 604 78.83 -86.16 -60.58
C ILE A 604 79.01 -85.71 -62.03
N LYS A 605 78.14 -86.16 -62.93
CA LYS A 605 78.13 -85.76 -64.35
C LYS A 605 77.89 -84.25 -64.54
N TRP A 606 77.07 -83.64 -63.69
CA TRP A 606 76.79 -82.19 -63.71
C TRP A 606 78.05 -81.35 -63.43
N VAL A 607 78.86 -81.74 -62.43
CA VAL A 607 80.12 -81.05 -62.08
C VAL A 607 81.16 -81.20 -63.19
N GLU A 608 81.24 -82.38 -63.82
CA GLU A 608 82.24 -82.66 -64.87
C GLU A 608 81.99 -81.82 -66.16
N ILE A 609 80.73 -81.68 -66.57
CA ILE A 609 80.36 -80.86 -67.73
C ILE A 609 80.53 -79.36 -67.44
N ALA A 610 80.24 -78.91 -66.21
CA ALA A 610 80.46 -77.52 -65.80
C ALA A 610 81.94 -77.09 -65.94
N ASN A 611 82.87 -77.94 -65.50
CA ASN A 611 84.31 -77.66 -65.62
C ASN A 611 84.80 -77.65 -67.08
N LYS A 612 84.24 -78.53 -67.93
CA LYS A 612 84.52 -78.58 -69.37
C LYS A 612 83.97 -77.36 -70.14
N ILE A 613 82.88 -76.76 -69.68
CA ILE A 613 82.34 -75.50 -70.21
C ILE A 613 83.25 -74.33 -69.84
N ASN A 614 83.73 -74.29 -68.60
CA ASN A 614 84.56 -73.18 -68.12
C ASN A 614 85.90 -73.09 -68.88
N THR A 615 86.56 -74.23 -69.08
CA THR A 615 87.79 -74.33 -69.90
C THR A 615 87.56 -73.93 -71.36
N ALA A 616 86.43 -74.31 -71.97
CA ALA A 616 86.09 -73.89 -73.34
C ALA A 616 85.81 -72.38 -73.43
N LYS A 617 85.17 -71.78 -72.42
CA LYS A 617 84.96 -70.33 -72.34
C LYS A 617 86.28 -69.57 -72.26
N GLU A 618 87.22 -70.03 -71.45
CA GLU A 618 88.56 -69.44 -71.33
C GLU A 618 89.29 -69.36 -72.68
N SER A 619 89.30 -70.45 -73.46
CA SER A 619 89.89 -70.48 -74.80
C SER A 619 89.19 -69.54 -75.79
N ILE A 620 87.85 -69.44 -75.74
CA ILE A 620 87.11 -68.47 -76.57
C ILE A 620 87.49 -67.04 -76.21
N THR A 621 87.56 -66.69 -74.92
CA THR A 621 88.00 -65.34 -74.50
C THR A 621 89.39 -64.99 -75.00
N GLU A 622 90.31 -65.96 -75.04
CA GLU A 622 91.64 -65.75 -75.58
C GLU A 622 91.60 -65.44 -77.08
N PHE A 623 90.85 -66.22 -77.87
CA PHE A 623 90.63 -65.93 -79.28
C PHE A 623 89.90 -64.60 -79.53
N THR A 624 88.84 -64.29 -78.77
CA THR A 624 88.14 -63.00 -78.86
C THR A 624 89.09 -61.84 -78.59
N THR A 625 90.01 -61.99 -77.63
CA THR A 625 91.02 -60.98 -77.30
C THR A 625 91.99 -60.76 -78.45
N LEU A 626 92.52 -61.83 -79.05
CA LEU A 626 93.41 -61.75 -80.21
C LEU A 626 92.72 -61.16 -81.45
N ILE A 627 91.47 -61.57 -81.72
CA ILE A 627 90.63 -60.99 -82.78
C ILE A 627 90.40 -59.50 -82.54
N ALA A 628 90.10 -59.10 -81.30
CA ALA A 628 89.92 -57.70 -80.94
C ALA A 628 91.21 -56.88 -81.15
N GLN A 629 92.38 -57.39 -80.74
CA GLN A 629 93.67 -56.75 -80.97
C GLN A 629 93.96 -56.57 -82.47
N HIS A 630 93.77 -57.62 -83.28
CA HIS A 630 93.99 -57.55 -84.72
C HIS A 630 92.97 -56.65 -85.42
N THR A 631 91.70 -56.69 -85.01
CA THR A 631 90.64 -55.80 -85.51
C THR A 631 90.93 -54.35 -85.14
N GLN A 632 91.37 -54.08 -83.93
CA GLN A 632 91.80 -52.74 -83.51
C GLN A 632 92.99 -52.26 -84.32
N SER A 633 93.98 -53.13 -84.59
CA SER A 633 95.14 -52.79 -85.41
C SER A 633 94.76 -52.52 -86.87
N ILE A 634 93.87 -53.33 -87.47
CA ILE A 634 93.29 -53.10 -88.80
C ILE A 634 92.49 -51.80 -88.82
N ASN A 635 91.66 -51.55 -87.80
CA ASN A 635 90.91 -50.31 -87.67
C ASN A 635 91.85 -49.11 -87.54
N LEU A 636 92.93 -49.20 -86.77
CA LEU A 636 93.92 -48.13 -86.65
C LEU A 636 94.59 -47.85 -88.00
N LEU A 637 95.04 -48.89 -88.72
CA LEU A 637 95.63 -48.77 -90.05
C LEU A 637 94.63 -48.20 -91.08
N THR A 638 93.38 -48.68 -91.06
CA THR A 638 92.30 -48.19 -91.93
C THR A 638 91.97 -46.74 -91.59
N THR A 639 91.85 -46.43 -90.30
CA THR A 639 91.61 -45.08 -89.80
C THR A 639 92.75 -44.18 -90.25
N ASN A 640 94.01 -44.57 -90.09
CA ASN A 640 95.17 -43.75 -90.47
C ASN A 640 95.28 -43.50 -91.98
N LEU A 641 95.00 -44.50 -92.82
CA LEU A 641 94.89 -44.33 -94.28
C LEU A 641 93.70 -43.45 -94.65
N GLU A 642 92.57 -43.57 -93.94
CA GLU A 642 91.44 -42.65 -94.04
C GLU A 642 91.81 -41.24 -93.54
N THR A 643 92.57 -41.07 -92.46
CA THR A 643 93.03 -39.77 -91.97
C THR A 643 94.03 -39.17 -92.93
N GLN A 644 94.86 -39.96 -93.62
CA GLN A 644 95.73 -39.46 -94.68
C GLN A 644 94.89 -38.85 -95.82
N LYS A 645 93.84 -39.56 -96.29
CA LYS A 645 92.84 -39.01 -97.23
C LYS A 645 92.09 -37.81 -96.66
N LYS A 646 91.72 -37.84 -95.38
CA LYS A 646 90.95 -36.81 -94.69
C LYS A 646 91.78 -35.56 -94.43
N LEU A 647 93.08 -35.68 -94.15
CA LEU A 647 94.03 -34.57 -93.99
C LEU A 647 94.31 -33.91 -95.34
N GLN A 648 94.36 -34.69 -96.44
CA GLN A 648 94.31 -34.13 -97.79
C GLN A 648 93.04 -33.31 -98.02
N MET A 649 91.86 -33.80 -97.61
CA MET A 649 90.60 -33.02 -97.68
C MET A 649 90.57 -31.85 -96.69
N GLN A 650 91.11 -31.98 -95.48
CA GLN A 650 91.13 -30.92 -94.47
C GLN A 650 92.13 -29.83 -94.82
N LEU A 651 93.17 -30.12 -95.59
CA LEU A 651 93.99 -29.08 -96.19
C LEU A 651 93.12 -28.24 -97.14
N GLN A 652 92.26 -28.87 -97.94
CA GLN A 652 91.27 -28.15 -98.76
C GLN A 652 90.20 -27.44 -97.90
N GLU A 653 89.71 -28.04 -96.81
CA GLU A 653 88.69 -27.46 -95.94
C GLU A 653 89.23 -26.32 -95.06
N LYS A 654 90.47 -26.39 -94.56
CA LYS A 654 91.08 -25.32 -93.74
C LYS A 654 91.49 -24.11 -94.57
N VAL A 655 91.68 -24.30 -95.88
CA VAL A 655 91.67 -23.19 -96.84
C VAL A 655 90.31 -22.48 -96.77
N LEU A 656 89.19 -23.22 -96.71
CA LEU A 656 87.82 -22.68 -96.62
C LEU A 656 87.43 -22.15 -95.22
N ARG A 657 87.80 -22.84 -94.13
CA ARG A 657 87.40 -22.51 -92.75
C ARG A 657 88.16 -21.32 -92.16
N LYS A 658 89.33 -20.99 -92.71
CA LYS A 658 89.93 -19.67 -92.49
C LYS A 658 88.95 -18.55 -92.86
N ASP A 659 88.11 -18.77 -93.87
CA ASP A 659 87.08 -17.81 -94.27
C ASP A 659 85.89 -17.76 -93.27
N ASN A 660 85.50 -18.89 -92.62
CA ASN A 660 84.33 -18.97 -91.72
C ASN A 660 84.57 -18.66 -90.22
N ILE A 661 85.74 -18.95 -89.64
CA ILE A 661 86.01 -18.73 -88.20
C ILE A 661 86.01 -17.24 -87.81
N GLN A 662 86.12 -16.36 -88.80
CA GLN A 662 85.89 -14.94 -88.64
C GLN A 662 84.47 -14.62 -88.10
N THR A 663 83.48 -15.48 -88.33
CA THR A 663 82.06 -15.22 -88.04
C THR A 663 81.63 -15.61 -86.61
N LEU A 664 82.17 -16.69 -86.04
CA LEU A 664 81.62 -17.36 -84.84
C LEU A 664 82.21 -16.93 -83.49
N LYS A 665 83.33 -16.22 -83.47
CA LYS A 665 83.92 -15.67 -82.22
C LYS A 665 82.94 -14.79 -81.41
N ASN A 666 81.82 -14.37 -81.98
CA ASN A 666 80.92 -13.35 -81.45
C ASN A 666 79.81 -13.83 -80.51
N LEU A 667 79.42 -15.12 -80.50
CA LEU A 667 78.15 -15.56 -79.90
C LEU A 667 78.21 -16.10 -78.45
N PHE A 668 79.40 -16.37 -77.91
CA PHE A 668 79.55 -17.11 -76.64
C PHE A 668 80.45 -16.44 -75.59
N ALA A 669 80.39 -15.12 -75.53
CA ALA A 669 80.86 -14.38 -74.37
C ALA A 669 79.65 -13.84 -73.58
N GLY A 670 79.31 -14.42 -72.41
CA GLY A 670 78.38 -13.81 -71.44
C GLY A 670 77.06 -14.55 -71.10
N SER A 671 76.16 -13.81 -70.42
CA SER A 671 74.96 -14.20 -69.64
C SER A 671 73.76 -14.78 -70.41
N GLY A 672 74.00 -15.66 -71.38
CA GLY A 672 72.92 -16.24 -72.21
C GLY A 672 71.93 -17.13 -71.46
N PHE A 673 72.32 -17.71 -70.31
CA PHE A 673 71.50 -18.68 -69.59
C PHE A 673 70.48 -18.05 -68.61
N VAL A 674 70.85 -16.97 -67.92
CA VAL A 674 69.95 -16.28 -66.97
C VAL A 674 68.81 -15.54 -67.70
N ASN A 675 69.09 -15.01 -68.90
CA ASN A 675 68.07 -14.36 -69.73
C ASN A 675 66.93 -15.31 -70.11
N PHE A 676 67.18 -16.61 -70.21
CA PHE A 676 66.16 -17.57 -70.63
C PHE A 676 65.04 -17.81 -69.59
N ILE A 677 65.35 -17.83 -68.29
CA ILE A 677 64.33 -18.05 -67.22
C ILE A 677 63.45 -16.81 -67.02
N SER A 678 64.06 -15.61 -67.03
CA SER A 678 63.33 -14.35 -66.88
C SER A 678 62.30 -14.13 -67.99
N SER A 679 62.57 -14.62 -69.21
CA SER A 679 61.63 -14.58 -70.34
C SER A 679 60.29 -15.27 -70.04
N VAL A 680 60.31 -16.38 -69.29
CA VAL A 680 59.11 -17.19 -69.05
C VAL A 680 58.17 -16.51 -68.05
N TYR A 681 58.70 -15.92 -66.98
CA TYR A 681 57.89 -15.25 -65.95
C TYR A 681 57.23 -13.97 -66.48
N LEU A 682 58.00 -13.12 -67.16
CA LEU A 682 57.48 -11.87 -67.72
C LEU A 682 56.36 -12.14 -68.74
N LYS A 683 56.46 -13.24 -69.51
CA LYS A 683 55.46 -13.59 -70.51
C LYS A 683 54.08 -13.88 -69.91
N ASN A 684 54.04 -14.55 -68.77
CA ASN A 684 52.77 -14.83 -68.08
C ASN A 684 52.14 -13.56 -67.49
N LEU A 685 52.97 -12.61 -67.02
CA LEU A 685 52.48 -11.33 -66.52
C LEU A 685 51.82 -10.49 -67.63
N CYS A 686 52.41 -10.45 -68.84
CA CYS A 686 51.81 -9.77 -69.98
C CYS A 686 50.42 -10.30 -70.31
N ILE A 687 50.25 -11.63 -70.31
CA ILE A 687 48.98 -12.28 -70.65
C ILE A 687 47.87 -11.84 -69.69
N ALA A 688 48.12 -11.86 -68.39
CA ALA A 688 47.14 -11.44 -67.38
C ALA A 688 46.83 -9.92 -67.45
N ALA A 689 47.84 -9.08 -67.69
CA ALA A 689 47.64 -7.63 -67.83
C ALA A 689 46.77 -7.28 -69.05
N ASN A 690 46.88 -8.04 -70.14
CA ASN A 690 46.13 -7.76 -71.36
C ASN A 690 44.62 -7.96 -71.25
N GLU A 691 44.11 -8.79 -70.33
CA GLU A 691 42.65 -8.95 -70.14
C GLU A 691 41.96 -7.63 -69.78
N ARG A 692 42.63 -6.79 -69.01
CA ARG A 692 42.15 -5.46 -68.59
C ARG A 692 42.63 -4.38 -69.54
N PHE A 693 43.89 -4.45 -69.98
CA PHE A 693 44.48 -3.45 -70.87
C PHE A 693 43.76 -3.36 -72.21
N SER A 694 43.35 -4.50 -72.79
CA SER A 694 42.57 -4.49 -74.03
C SER A 694 41.18 -3.89 -73.82
N LYS A 695 40.51 -4.06 -72.67
CA LYS A 695 39.24 -3.37 -72.39
C LYS A 695 39.42 -1.85 -72.26
N LEU A 696 40.41 -1.41 -71.49
CA LEU A 696 40.70 0.01 -71.25
C LEU A 696 41.14 0.76 -72.51
N THR A 697 41.74 0.05 -73.47
CA THR A 697 42.16 0.60 -74.77
C THR A 697 41.20 0.26 -75.90
N GLN A 698 40.00 -0.27 -75.61
CA GLN A 698 38.99 -0.67 -76.61
C GLN A 698 39.54 -1.61 -77.71
N ASN A 699 40.36 -2.59 -77.31
CA ASN A 699 41.06 -3.59 -78.12
C ASN A 699 42.08 -3.01 -79.13
N GLN A 700 42.57 -1.80 -78.90
CA GLN A 700 43.54 -1.17 -79.81
C GLN A 700 44.98 -1.58 -79.51
N LEU A 701 45.33 -1.80 -78.23
CA LEU A 701 46.70 -2.06 -77.81
C LEU A 701 46.81 -3.39 -77.03
N HIS A 702 47.97 -4.05 -77.19
CA HIS A 702 48.29 -5.32 -76.53
C HIS A 702 49.76 -5.35 -76.09
N LEU A 703 50.07 -5.84 -74.89
CA LEU A 703 51.42 -5.98 -74.33
C LEU A 703 52.08 -7.29 -74.76
N GLU A 704 53.34 -7.23 -75.19
CA GLU A 704 54.18 -8.38 -75.57
C GLU A 704 55.61 -8.25 -75.03
N LEU A 705 56.43 -9.29 -75.18
CA LEU A 705 57.85 -9.29 -74.80
C LEU A 705 58.76 -9.49 -76.00
N SER A 706 59.87 -8.75 -76.03
CA SER A 706 60.95 -8.90 -77.01
C SER A 706 61.83 -10.12 -76.70
N VAL A 707 62.69 -10.50 -77.66
CA VAL A 707 63.71 -11.57 -77.49
C VAL A 707 64.67 -11.27 -76.33
N ASP A 708 64.82 -9.99 -75.98
CA ASP A 708 65.68 -9.48 -74.91
C ASP A 708 64.92 -9.24 -73.59
N ASN A 709 63.66 -9.66 -73.49
CA ASN A 709 62.78 -9.52 -72.32
C ASN A 709 62.29 -8.08 -72.00
N ASP A 710 62.28 -7.19 -72.99
CA ASP A 710 61.67 -5.86 -72.85
C ASP A 710 60.17 -5.91 -73.22
N PHE A 711 59.34 -5.12 -72.51
CA PHE A 711 57.92 -4.97 -72.85
C PHE A 711 57.76 -4.15 -74.15
N LEU A 712 56.91 -4.64 -75.04
CA LEU A 712 56.51 -4.02 -76.30
C LEU A 712 54.99 -3.87 -76.34
N ILE A 713 54.52 -2.95 -77.18
CA ILE A 713 53.10 -2.77 -77.45
C ILE A 713 52.83 -3.13 -78.90
N ARG A 714 51.95 -4.09 -79.11
CA ARG A 714 51.34 -4.33 -80.41
C ARG A 714 50.17 -3.38 -80.60
N ASP A 715 50.26 -2.56 -81.62
CA ASP A 715 49.20 -1.64 -82.03
C ASP A 715 48.35 -2.32 -83.11
N LEU A 716 47.16 -2.77 -82.72
CA LEU A 716 46.24 -3.53 -83.58
C LEU A 716 45.57 -2.65 -84.64
N LEU A 717 45.60 -1.32 -84.49
CA LEU A 717 45.14 -0.38 -85.51
C LEU A 717 46.18 -0.17 -86.62
N ASN A 718 47.46 -0.42 -86.33
CA ASN A 718 48.58 -0.27 -87.27
C ASN A 718 49.10 -1.63 -87.78
N ASP A 719 48.24 -2.42 -88.42
CA ASP A 719 48.55 -3.77 -88.96
C ASP A 719 49.16 -4.73 -87.93
N GLY A 720 48.90 -4.52 -86.63
CA GLY A 720 49.50 -5.30 -85.56
C GLY A 720 51.00 -5.07 -85.41
N LYS A 721 51.55 -3.91 -85.78
CA LYS A 721 52.98 -3.62 -85.59
C LYS A 721 53.33 -3.45 -84.11
N THR A 722 54.47 -4.01 -83.71
CA THR A 722 55.02 -3.86 -82.36
C THR A 722 55.88 -2.60 -82.26
N ARG A 723 55.59 -1.74 -81.29
CA ARG A 723 56.33 -0.52 -80.95
C ARG A 723 56.75 -0.52 -79.48
N SER A 724 57.70 0.35 -79.13
CA SER A 724 58.16 0.48 -77.73
C SER A 724 57.09 1.10 -76.84
N VAL A 725 57.00 0.64 -75.59
CA VAL A 725 56.12 1.22 -74.56
C VAL A 725 56.40 2.72 -74.35
N LYS A 726 57.63 3.20 -74.61
CA LYS A 726 58.01 4.62 -74.51
C LYS A 726 57.28 5.55 -75.48
N THR A 727 56.59 4.99 -76.47
CA THR A 727 55.83 5.76 -77.48
C THR A 727 54.34 5.88 -77.15
N LEU A 728 53.88 5.26 -76.05
CA LEU A 728 52.54 5.42 -75.54
C LEU A 728 52.31 6.87 -75.10
N SER A 729 51.09 7.37 -75.28
CA SER A 729 50.71 8.66 -74.68
C SER A 729 50.70 8.56 -73.15
N GLY A 730 50.73 9.70 -72.44
CA GLY A 730 50.67 9.73 -70.98
C GLY A 730 49.49 8.92 -70.42
N GLY A 731 48.31 9.07 -71.01
CA GLY A 731 47.12 8.29 -70.65
C GLY A 731 47.23 6.79 -70.95
N GLN A 732 47.78 6.41 -72.09
CA GLN A 732 47.97 4.98 -72.43
C GLN A 732 49.03 4.31 -71.54
N THR A 733 50.06 5.06 -71.16
CA THR A 733 51.09 4.60 -70.21
C THR A 733 50.48 4.35 -68.83
N PHE A 734 49.59 5.23 -68.39
CA PHE A 734 48.83 5.02 -67.15
C PHE A 734 47.95 3.77 -67.24
N GLN A 735 47.18 3.59 -68.33
CA GLN A 735 46.34 2.39 -68.51
C GLN A 735 47.16 1.08 -68.55
N ALA A 736 48.33 1.08 -69.19
CA ALA A 736 49.22 -0.07 -69.24
C ALA A 736 49.79 -0.40 -67.85
N SER A 737 50.23 0.63 -67.12
CA SER A 737 50.77 0.48 -65.77
C SER A 737 49.71 0.02 -64.77
N LEU A 738 48.51 0.58 -64.85
CA LEU A 738 47.35 0.16 -64.05
C LEU A 738 46.98 -1.30 -64.33
N SER A 739 46.97 -1.70 -65.60
CA SER A 739 46.65 -3.08 -65.99
C SER A 739 47.70 -4.08 -65.52
N LEU A 740 48.99 -3.74 -65.62
CA LEU A 740 50.06 -4.55 -65.04
C LEU A 740 49.99 -4.62 -63.52
N ALA A 741 49.75 -3.48 -62.85
CA ALA A 741 49.66 -3.41 -61.40
C ALA A 741 48.47 -4.24 -60.87
N LEU A 742 47.31 -4.18 -61.54
CA LEU A 742 46.15 -5.00 -61.23
C LEU A 742 46.39 -6.48 -61.52
N ALA A 743 47.02 -6.84 -62.64
CA ALA A 743 47.35 -8.24 -62.93
C ALA A 743 48.38 -8.82 -61.96
N LEU A 744 49.35 -8.01 -61.53
CA LEU A 744 50.28 -8.38 -60.48
C LEU A 744 49.56 -8.53 -59.14
N ALA A 745 48.68 -7.59 -58.78
CA ALA A 745 47.86 -7.67 -57.57
C ALA A 745 46.93 -8.89 -57.57
N ASP A 746 46.31 -9.23 -58.70
CA ASP A 746 45.47 -10.42 -58.88
C ASP A 746 46.31 -11.72 -58.75
N SER A 747 47.51 -11.76 -59.36
CA SER A 747 48.44 -12.89 -59.21
C SER A 747 48.90 -13.08 -57.76
N VAL A 748 49.03 -11.99 -57.00
CA VAL A 748 49.36 -12.03 -55.56
C VAL A 748 48.13 -12.39 -54.71
N GLN A 749 46.91 -11.94 -55.07
CA GLN A 749 45.67 -12.28 -54.37
C GLN A 749 45.33 -13.77 -54.48
N TYR A 750 45.48 -14.36 -55.67
CA TYR A 750 45.26 -15.80 -55.89
C TYR A 750 46.15 -16.66 -55.00
N GLN A 751 47.33 -16.13 -54.63
CA GLN A 751 48.27 -16.79 -53.73
C GLN A 751 47.95 -16.56 -52.23
N ASN A 752 47.18 -15.53 -51.82
CA ASN A 752 47.10 -15.06 -50.42
C ASN A 752 45.70 -15.07 -49.72
N LYS A 753 44.58 -15.47 -50.36
CA LYS A 753 43.25 -15.76 -49.73
C LYS A 753 42.66 -14.75 -48.69
N SER A 754 42.94 -13.45 -48.78
CA SER A 754 42.33 -12.42 -47.91
C SER A 754 40.99 -11.86 -48.47
N GLU A 755 40.00 -11.64 -47.60
CA GLU A 755 38.63 -11.26 -47.98
C GLU A 755 38.39 -9.75 -48.25
N GLN A 756 39.34 -8.86 -47.94
CA GLN A 756 39.27 -7.43 -48.28
C GLN A 756 40.66 -6.89 -48.66
N ASN A 757 40.79 -6.28 -49.86
CA ASN A 757 42.02 -5.65 -50.35
C ASN A 757 41.79 -4.14 -50.57
N PHE A 758 42.70 -3.34 -50.00
CA PHE A 758 42.76 -1.90 -50.21
C PHE A 758 43.67 -1.59 -51.39
N PHE A 759 43.15 -0.84 -52.37
CA PHE A 759 43.92 -0.41 -53.52
C PHE A 759 43.89 1.11 -53.60
N PHE A 760 45.05 1.76 -53.42
CA PHE A 760 45.19 3.20 -53.53
C PHE A 760 45.77 3.57 -54.88
N LEU A 761 45.08 4.48 -55.57
CA LEU A 761 45.56 5.12 -56.79
C LEU A 761 45.87 6.57 -56.45
N ASP A 762 47.15 6.91 -56.47
CA ASP A 762 47.63 8.24 -56.16
C ASP A 762 48.07 8.95 -57.44
N GLU A 763 47.22 9.87 -57.89
CA GLU A 763 47.41 10.74 -59.05
C GLU A 763 47.67 10.00 -60.40
N GLY A 764 47.51 10.72 -61.50
CA GLY A 764 47.70 10.17 -62.86
C GLY A 764 46.44 10.13 -63.71
N PHE A 765 45.31 10.58 -63.19
CA PHE A 765 44.08 10.77 -63.96
C PHE A 765 44.09 12.02 -64.83
N GLY A 766 44.95 13.01 -64.53
CA GLY A 766 45.01 14.30 -65.25
C GLY A 766 45.59 14.25 -66.67
N ALA A 767 46.16 13.11 -67.09
CA ALA A 767 46.69 12.93 -68.45
C ALA A 767 45.72 12.20 -69.40
N LEU A 768 44.48 11.95 -68.96
CA LEU A 768 43.44 11.22 -69.70
C LEU A 768 42.41 12.20 -70.29
N ASP A 769 41.81 11.84 -71.41
CA ASP A 769 40.65 12.54 -71.97
C ASP A 769 39.34 12.11 -71.27
N LYS A 770 38.25 12.85 -71.51
CA LYS A 770 36.94 12.58 -70.86
C LYS A 770 36.37 11.18 -71.18
N ASP A 771 36.62 10.67 -72.38
CA ASP A 771 36.15 9.34 -72.80
C ASP A 771 36.94 8.21 -72.10
N ALA A 772 38.26 8.36 -71.95
CA ALA A 772 39.09 7.41 -71.20
C ALA A 772 38.81 7.46 -69.70
N LEU A 773 38.55 8.65 -69.13
CA LEU A 773 38.12 8.79 -67.73
C LEU A 773 36.82 8.03 -67.47
N THR A 774 35.82 8.15 -68.34
CA THR A 774 34.54 7.41 -68.27
C THR A 774 34.75 5.89 -68.26
N THR A 775 35.59 5.39 -69.16
CA THR A 775 35.89 3.94 -69.26
C THR A 775 36.62 3.42 -68.01
N ILE A 776 37.52 4.24 -67.44
CA ILE A 776 38.22 3.91 -66.20
C ILE A 776 37.24 3.91 -65.02
N TYR A 777 36.26 4.81 -64.96
CA TYR A 777 35.23 4.78 -63.93
C TYR A 777 34.39 3.52 -63.96
N GLU A 778 33.91 3.09 -65.13
CA GLU A 778 33.15 1.84 -65.24
C GLU A 778 33.98 0.65 -64.75
N THR A 779 35.26 0.60 -65.11
CA THR A 779 36.20 -0.44 -64.69
C THR A 779 36.44 -0.41 -63.17
N LEU A 780 36.58 0.78 -62.57
CA LEU A 780 36.74 0.95 -61.11
C LEU A 780 35.43 0.66 -60.34
N LYS A 781 34.27 0.92 -60.95
CA LYS A 781 32.95 0.61 -60.39
C LYS A 781 32.67 -0.89 -60.40
N ASP A 782 33.09 -1.60 -61.44
CA ASP A 782 33.04 -3.06 -61.49
C ASP A 782 33.97 -3.69 -60.44
N LEU A 783 35.17 -3.13 -60.24
CA LEU A 783 36.08 -3.54 -59.14
C LEU A 783 35.45 -3.34 -57.75
N ARG A 784 34.57 -2.34 -57.56
CA ARG A 784 33.81 -2.15 -56.31
C ARG A 784 32.75 -3.24 -56.09
N LYS A 785 32.16 -3.80 -57.15
CA LYS A 785 31.21 -4.94 -57.06
C LYS A 785 31.90 -6.22 -56.57
N GLU A 786 33.23 -6.30 -56.69
CA GLU A 786 34.07 -7.42 -56.24
C GLU A 786 34.55 -7.28 -54.78
N ASN A 787 33.80 -6.57 -53.91
CA ASN A 787 34.14 -6.32 -52.49
C ASN A 787 35.50 -5.65 -52.23
N ARG A 788 36.07 -4.92 -53.22
CA ARG A 788 37.36 -4.20 -53.07
C ARG A 788 37.15 -2.75 -52.65
N ILE A 789 38.00 -2.25 -51.74
CA ILE A 789 38.02 -0.84 -51.33
C ILE A 789 39.06 -0.12 -52.17
N VAL A 790 38.60 0.73 -53.09
CA VAL A 790 39.46 1.54 -53.96
C VAL A 790 39.50 2.97 -53.43
N GLY A 791 40.68 3.43 -53.04
CA GLY A 791 40.94 4.82 -52.67
C GLY A 791 41.60 5.57 -53.82
N ILE A 792 41.08 6.76 -54.17
CA ILE A 792 41.60 7.58 -55.26
C ILE A 792 42.02 8.93 -54.70
N ILE A 793 43.26 9.33 -54.97
CA ILE A 793 43.79 10.67 -54.68
C ILE A 793 43.98 11.35 -56.02
N SER A 794 43.26 12.44 -56.27
CA SER A 794 43.41 13.20 -57.50
C SER A 794 43.00 14.67 -57.35
N HIS A 795 43.71 15.53 -58.08
CA HIS A 795 43.40 16.96 -58.24
C HIS A 795 42.43 17.29 -59.40
N VAL A 796 41.90 16.30 -60.12
CA VAL A 796 41.02 16.52 -61.28
C VAL A 796 39.59 16.79 -60.83
N GLU A 797 39.03 17.96 -61.16
CA GLU A 797 37.67 18.35 -60.71
C GLU A 797 36.56 17.44 -61.27
N ASP A 798 36.74 16.86 -62.47
CA ASP A 798 35.79 15.91 -63.08
C ASP A 798 35.63 14.61 -62.23
N LEU A 799 36.61 14.25 -61.37
CA LEU A 799 36.54 13.11 -60.44
C LEU A 799 35.60 13.35 -59.26
N GLN A 800 35.38 14.60 -58.89
CA GLN A 800 34.55 14.96 -57.73
C GLN A 800 33.06 14.80 -58.01
N GLN A 801 32.61 14.90 -59.27
CA GLN A 801 31.19 14.81 -59.64
C GLN A 801 30.68 13.36 -59.74
N GLU A 802 31.54 12.40 -60.09
CA GLU A 802 31.17 10.99 -60.28
C GLU A 802 31.33 10.13 -59.02
N ILE A 803 32.14 10.59 -58.04
CA ILE A 803 32.40 9.87 -56.80
C ILE A 803 31.63 10.53 -55.64
N PRO A 804 30.58 9.89 -55.08
CA PRO A 804 29.67 10.52 -54.12
C PRO A 804 30.29 10.85 -52.76
N VAL A 805 31.42 10.26 -52.39
CA VAL A 805 32.11 10.49 -51.10
C VAL A 805 33.53 10.99 -51.37
N SER A 806 33.83 12.22 -50.98
CA SER A 806 35.15 12.84 -51.17
C SER A 806 35.67 13.54 -49.90
N LEU A 807 36.97 13.45 -49.66
CA LEU A 807 37.68 14.23 -48.64
C LEU A 807 38.41 15.37 -49.36
N LEU A 808 37.95 16.62 -49.16
CA LEU A 808 38.55 17.81 -49.74
C LEU A 808 39.63 18.34 -48.80
N VAL A 809 40.86 18.48 -49.30
CA VAL A 809 41.99 19.03 -48.53
C VAL A 809 42.25 20.47 -48.99
N LYS A 810 42.21 21.44 -48.06
CA LYS A 810 42.55 22.85 -48.31
C LYS A 810 43.77 23.24 -47.46
N ASN A 811 44.76 23.89 -48.07
CA ASN A 811 45.92 24.41 -47.35
C ASN A 811 45.60 25.80 -46.77
N ASP A 812 45.69 25.95 -45.45
CA ASP A 812 45.56 27.22 -44.72
C ASP A 812 46.95 27.67 -44.25
N ASP A 813 47.35 28.90 -44.59
CA ASP A 813 48.73 29.39 -44.38
C ASP A 813 49.13 29.51 -42.89
N GLU A 814 48.18 29.63 -41.96
CA GLU A 814 48.48 29.70 -40.52
C GLU A 814 48.29 28.36 -39.81
N ASN A 815 47.33 27.53 -40.24
CA ASN A 815 46.97 26.28 -39.54
C ASN A 815 47.39 24.98 -40.27
N GLY A 816 48.04 25.08 -41.42
CA GLY A 816 48.41 23.93 -42.26
C GLY A 816 47.24 23.34 -43.05
N SER A 817 47.40 22.12 -43.59
CA SER A 817 46.37 21.45 -44.40
C SER A 817 45.16 21.02 -43.55
N GLN A 818 43.97 21.54 -43.88
CA GLN A 818 42.70 21.15 -43.26
C GLN A 818 41.88 20.26 -44.19
N ILE A 819 41.20 19.25 -43.62
CA ILE A 819 40.42 18.26 -44.36
C ILE A 819 38.93 18.47 -44.08
N GLN A 820 38.11 18.53 -45.12
CA GLN A 820 36.66 18.62 -45.04
C GLN A 820 36.01 17.46 -45.80
N LEU A 821 35.16 16.67 -45.11
CA LEU A 821 34.40 15.60 -45.73
C LEU A 821 33.19 16.19 -46.49
N THR A 822 33.08 15.87 -47.78
CA THR A 822 31.94 16.23 -48.63
C THR A 822 31.25 14.94 -49.10
N ILE A 823 29.97 14.80 -48.77
CA ILE A 823 29.12 13.70 -49.24
C ILE A 823 28.05 14.31 -50.13
N THR A 824 28.03 13.92 -51.41
CA THR A 824 27.15 14.44 -52.47
C THR A 824 26.14 13.40 -52.93
#